data_AF-A0A089IRT3-F1
#
_entry.id   AF-A0A089IRT3-F1
#
_cell.length_a   1.000
_cell.length_b   1.000
_cell.length_c   1.000
_cell.angle_alpha   90.00
_cell.angle_beta   90.00
_cell.angle_gamma   90.00
#
_symmetry.space_group_name_H-M   'P 1'
#
loop_
_entity.id
_entity.type
_entity.pdbx_description
1 polymer ?
#
loop_
_entity_poly.entity_id
_entity_poly.type
_entity_poly.pdbx_seq_one_letter_code
_entity_poly.pdbx_strand_id
1 'polypeptide(L)'
;MRFKCWRRQTEGSVSVFLIMVLAFVFLFSAVLIDYARMAAASVQGERLARAAVRSVMSAYDVELREQYGLFAFGGSDGDELMARVLDDSLRKSGRGDGFNLVNLGLDTSTLEWSRSLGSYDVFRRQINEEMKYKAPVDFALEIAGKFKPLSGAMEEASRTTDLFAKLQPLYDKREAALDRMLEHRRQAAENARKPLTLIKNPAGGGIADSSIGTISSAADIAAQYNDYVNKSHADLNRDPKESPQYTWAIHSYLAQSSAVISRLSSLLADWQNDHAPLMRKAGDALKEAEAINEEMRGAIRQAKSASAGSGYDSSASWDIPDSDTNVAARPNLMEQAEQLPLDTADFRGMENNLAMQEAAYRNAESRASSLSGGINPLSVGLNGNSGAMKAAVIGAAEALDAYLHDYGNGGAVIGREASGIEEHRGSDNQRKELEREAKTKLGEALKVAEALRNLSGGVEEALERYEMLNQYYEENLEYNRGLREQLLDNPGENNPYAAESAAMDQMDNLYEALSGVMLASRDRLFQSEYAAQYFPHFDISQLTGIAEGSTEEIGEKLKEQLDPHSQELEYILYGFNQPGLNVGAAYSEIFAARLAIRTMEGFVKKAGLGNPLLVVAAAILYGVTEAVKDMIMLCREGAVPLSEFVPVNLTYRDYLRLFMVLHGSGEAELSRMLALIRLNTGINPDDRSTYASAEIRLGMRLWFLPGIMKLLQHTGAVPGEIDGQTYFKAVKADFAY
;
A
#
# COMPACT_ATOMS: atom_id res chain seq x y z
N MET A 1 47.66 129.27 -4.36
CA MET A 1 47.30 128.36 -5.48
C MET A 1 48.52 127.47 -5.74
N ARG A 2 48.48 126.15 -5.83
CA ARG A 2 47.44 125.17 -6.17
C ARG A 2 47.87 123.81 -5.58
N PHE A 3 46.96 123.10 -4.91
CA PHE A 3 47.09 121.67 -4.62
C PHE A 3 46.99 120.87 -5.93
N LYS A 4 47.88 119.89 -6.14
CA LYS A 4 47.77 118.93 -7.25
C LYS A 4 47.62 117.52 -6.65
N CYS A 5 46.38 117.03 -6.71
CA CYS A 5 45.96 115.72 -6.23
C CYS A 5 46.42 114.64 -7.23
N TRP A 6 47.11 113.60 -6.75
CA TRP A 6 47.38 112.39 -7.52
C TRP A 6 46.15 111.49 -7.50
N ARG A 7 45.61 111.15 -8.67
CA ARG A 7 44.50 110.20 -8.84
C ARG A 7 45.09 108.93 -9.48
N ARG A 8 45.00 107.79 -8.79
CA ARG A 8 45.37 106.47 -9.32
C ARG A 8 44.50 106.14 -10.54
N GLN A 9 45.12 105.76 -11.65
CA GLN A 9 44.42 105.25 -12.84
C GLN A 9 44.08 103.78 -12.62
N THR A 10 42.78 103.48 -12.55
CA THR A 10 42.19 102.13 -12.47
C THR A 10 41.51 101.77 -13.79
N GLU A 11 42.07 102.16 -14.94
CA GLU A 11 41.53 101.76 -16.26
C GLU A 11 42.00 100.33 -16.58
N GLY A 12 41.05 99.41 -16.77
CA GLY A 12 41.28 97.99 -17.05
C GLY A 12 41.01 97.03 -15.88
N SER A 13 40.99 97.51 -14.63
CA SER A 13 40.72 96.67 -13.44
C SER A 13 39.32 96.02 -13.47
N VAL A 14 38.31 96.76 -13.93
CA VAL A 14 36.93 96.27 -14.10
C VAL A 14 36.84 95.20 -15.19
N SER A 15 37.57 95.39 -16.30
CA SER A 15 37.62 94.40 -17.39
C SER A 15 38.34 93.12 -16.97
N VAL A 16 39.46 93.22 -16.23
CA VAL A 16 40.17 92.05 -15.69
C VAL A 16 39.31 91.30 -14.67
N PHE A 17 38.60 92.03 -13.80
CA PHE A 17 37.66 91.43 -12.85
C PHE A 17 36.50 90.72 -13.57
N LEU A 18 35.90 91.35 -14.59
CA LEU A 18 34.84 90.74 -15.40
C LEU A 18 35.33 89.51 -16.17
N ILE A 19 36.54 89.55 -16.75
CA ILE A 19 37.13 88.39 -17.44
C ILE A 19 37.41 87.26 -16.44
N MET A 20 37.88 87.57 -15.22
CA MET A 20 38.11 86.56 -14.17
C MET A 20 36.80 85.92 -13.69
N VAL A 21 35.76 86.72 -13.46
CA VAL A 21 34.43 86.23 -13.08
C VAL A 21 33.82 85.42 -14.23
N LEU A 22 33.91 85.89 -15.47
CA LEU A 22 33.42 85.17 -16.64
C LEU A 22 34.17 83.85 -16.84
N ALA A 23 35.49 83.84 -16.67
CA ALA A 23 36.30 82.62 -16.75
C ALA A 23 35.93 81.63 -15.65
N PHE A 24 35.67 82.08 -14.42
CA PHE A 24 35.22 81.23 -13.33
C PHE A 24 33.82 80.66 -13.57
N VAL A 25 32.87 81.50 -14.02
CA VAL A 25 31.52 81.05 -14.38
C VAL A 25 31.58 80.06 -15.53
N PHE A 26 32.39 80.32 -16.57
CA PHE A 26 32.59 79.40 -17.68
C PHE A 26 33.21 78.07 -17.23
N LEU A 27 34.24 78.09 -16.39
CA LEU A 27 34.86 76.90 -15.80
C LEU A 27 33.82 76.09 -15.01
N PHE A 28 33.04 76.74 -14.17
CA PHE A 28 32.00 76.11 -13.37
C PHE A 28 30.88 75.51 -14.24
N SER A 29 30.40 76.25 -15.24
CA SER A 29 29.42 75.75 -16.21
C SER A 29 29.96 74.57 -17.02
N ALA A 30 31.23 74.61 -17.45
CA ALA A 30 31.88 73.53 -18.17
C ALA A 30 31.95 72.24 -17.32
N VAL A 31 32.28 72.36 -16.03
CA VAL A 31 32.26 71.24 -15.08
C VAL A 31 30.84 70.70 -14.91
N LEU A 32 29.83 71.56 -14.71
CA LEU A 32 28.44 71.11 -14.57
C LEU A 32 27.90 70.41 -15.82
N ILE A 33 28.27 70.89 -17.02
CA ILE A 33 27.85 70.27 -18.28
C ILE A 33 28.46 68.87 -18.42
N ASP A 34 29.76 68.72 -18.20
CA ASP A 34 30.40 67.40 -18.26
C ASP A 34 29.86 66.47 -17.15
N TYR A 35 29.55 66.98 -15.96
CA TYR A 35 28.90 66.21 -14.89
C TYR A 35 27.49 65.73 -15.26
N ALA A 36 26.65 66.63 -15.79
CA ALA A 36 25.30 66.29 -16.24
C ALA A 36 25.33 65.25 -17.38
N ARG A 37 26.30 65.35 -18.29
CA ARG A 37 26.52 64.36 -19.35
C ARG A 37 26.97 63.01 -18.80
N MET A 38 27.86 62.97 -17.80
CA MET A 38 28.26 61.72 -17.13
C MET A 38 27.07 61.05 -16.42
N ALA A 39 26.24 61.83 -15.73
CA ALA A 39 25.02 61.32 -15.10
C ALA A 39 24.01 60.77 -16.14
N ALA A 40 23.82 61.47 -17.26
CA ALA A 40 22.99 61.00 -18.36
C ALA A 40 23.55 59.73 -19.00
N ALA A 41 24.86 59.68 -19.23
CA ALA A 41 25.59 58.50 -19.73
C ALA A 41 25.39 57.28 -18.82
N SER A 42 25.40 57.46 -17.49
CA SER A 42 25.12 56.39 -16.53
C SER A 42 23.73 55.81 -16.71
N VAL A 43 22.69 56.65 -16.71
CA VAL A 43 21.29 56.21 -16.81
C VAL A 43 21.03 55.55 -18.16
N GLN A 44 21.60 56.11 -19.24
CA GLN A 44 21.50 55.52 -20.57
C GLN A 44 22.23 54.17 -20.65
N GLY A 45 23.41 54.06 -20.02
CA GLY A 45 24.16 52.81 -19.91
C GLY A 45 23.39 51.71 -19.16
N GLU A 46 22.73 52.03 -18.05
CA GLU A 46 21.89 51.08 -17.30
C GLU A 46 20.68 50.58 -18.10
N ARG A 47 20.01 51.49 -18.81
CA ARG A 47 18.90 51.11 -19.69
C ARG A 47 19.38 50.25 -20.85
N LEU A 48 20.52 50.59 -21.42
CA LEU A 48 21.14 49.85 -22.51
C LEU A 48 21.56 48.46 -22.06
N ALA A 49 22.20 48.32 -20.89
CA ALA A 49 22.59 47.03 -20.30
C ALA A 49 21.36 46.13 -20.07
N ARG A 50 20.29 46.67 -19.47
CA ARG A 50 19.03 45.93 -19.25
C ARG A 50 18.34 45.53 -20.55
N ALA A 51 18.33 46.42 -21.55
CA ALA A 51 17.77 46.10 -22.86
C ALA A 51 18.61 45.05 -23.58
N ALA A 52 19.94 45.15 -23.53
CA ALA A 52 20.86 44.22 -24.15
C ALA A 52 20.72 42.81 -23.57
N VAL A 53 20.80 42.65 -22.24
CA VAL A 53 20.64 41.33 -21.59
C VAL A 53 19.26 40.73 -21.87
N ARG A 54 18.19 41.54 -21.91
CA ARG A 54 16.84 41.08 -22.29
C ARG A 54 16.75 40.62 -23.74
N SER A 55 17.41 41.33 -24.66
CA SER A 55 17.45 40.94 -26.06
C SER A 55 18.24 39.64 -26.25
N VAL A 56 19.36 39.47 -25.54
CA VAL A 56 20.11 38.21 -25.55
C VAL A 56 19.26 37.08 -24.99
N MET A 57 18.62 37.29 -23.84
CA MET A 57 17.69 36.34 -23.22
C MET A 57 16.35 36.20 -23.96
N SER A 58 16.12 36.94 -25.06
CA SER A 58 14.98 36.65 -25.94
C SER A 58 15.28 35.50 -26.90
N ALA A 59 16.57 35.16 -27.09
CA ALA A 59 17.01 33.97 -27.83
C ALA A 59 16.93 32.72 -26.95
N TYR A 60 15.74 32.44 -26.40
CA TYR A 60 15.48 31.21 -25.67
C TYR A 60 15.38 30.03 -26.62
N ASP A 61 15.58 28.82 -26.09
CA ASP A 61 15.44 27.58 -26.83
C ASP A 61 13.96 27.32 -27.14
N VAL A 62 13.60 27.37 -28.43
CA VAL A 62 12.21 27.27 -28.87
C VAL A 62 11.63 25.88 -28.59
N GLU A 63 12.45 24.84 -28.72
CA GLU A 63 12.02 23.46 -28.53
C GLU A 63 11.63 23.19 -27.08
N LEU A 64 12.46 23.64 -26.13
CA LEU A 64 12.14 23.56 -24.70
C LEU A 64 10.88 24.35 -24.31
N ARG A 65 10.64 25.50 -24.95
CA ARG A 65 9.46 26.32 -24.66
C ARG A 65 8.19 25.73 -25.25
N GLU A 66 8.22 25.24 -26.48
CA GLU A 66 7.03 24.71 -27.16
C GLU A 66 6.62 23.33 -26.62
N GLN A 67 7.58 22.43 -26.37
CA GLN A 67 7.29 21.07 -25.92
C GLN A 67 7.07 20.98 -24.41
N TYR A 68 7.77 21.81 -23.61
CA TYR A 68 7.78 21.67 -22.14
C TYR A 68 7.42 22.97 -21.39
N GLY A 69 7.22 24.09 -22.07
CA GLY A 69 6.97 25.37 -21.40
C GLY A 69 8.21 25.95 -20.68
N LEU A 70 9.40 25.35 -20.84
CA LEU A 70 10.61 25.77 -20.14
C LEU A 70 11.34 26.89 -20.88
N PHE A 71 12.04 27.73 -20.11
CA PHE A 71 12.86 28.80 -20.65
C PHE A 71 14.32 28.61 -20.29
N ALA A 72 15.16 28.43 -21.29
CA ALA A 72 16.60 28.52 -21.15
C ALA A 72 17.20 29.17 -22.39
N PHE A 73 18.41 29.73 -22.24
CA PHE A 73 19.09 30.35 -23.37
C PHE A 73 19.47 29.30 -24.42
N GLY A 74 19.07 29.52 -25.67
CA GLY A 74 19.28 28.59 -26.80
C GLY A 74 20.31 29.08 -27.83
N GLY A 75 20.92 30.24 -27.61
CA GLY A 75 21.92 30.80 -28.52
C GLY A 75 23.30 30.13 -28.39
N SER A 76 24.03 30.05 -29.51
CA SER A 76 25.39 29.46 -29.54
C SER A 76 26.49 30.40 -29.05
N ASP A 77 26.29 31.71 -29.13
CA ASP A 77 27.25 32.73 -28.69
C ASP A 77 26.52 33.99 -28.18
N GLY A 78 26.33 34.07 -26.87
CA GLY A 78 25.64 35.19 -26.25
C GLY A 78 26.46 36.48 -26.19
N ASP A 79 27.80 36.39 -26.12
CA ASP A 79 28.67 37.56 -26.12
C ASP A 79 28.65 38.25 -27.49
N GLU A 80 28.65 37.46 -28.58
CA GLU A 80 28.48 38.00 -29.93
C GLU A 80 27.09 38.64 -30.10
N LEU A 81 26.03 37.97 -29.65
CA LEU A 81 24.68 38.54 -29.70
C LEU A 81 24.58 39.84 -28.90
N MET A 82 25.20 39.91 -27.72
CA MET A 82 25.22 41.13 -26.91
C MET A 82 25.99 42.25 -27.59
N ALA A 83 27.18 41.96 -28.12
CA ALA A 83 28.00 42.93 -28.84
C ALA A 83 27.26 43.50 -30.06
N ARG A 84 26.57 42.64 -30.83
CA ARG A 84 25.73 43.07 -31.97
C ARG A 84 24.57 43.96 -31.52
N VAL A 85 23.83 43.57 -30.48
CA VAL A 85 22.70 44.37 -29.95
C VAL A 85 23.17 45.72 -29.42
N LEU A 86 24.33 45.76 -28.74
CA LEU A 86 24.92 46.98 -28.22
C LEU A 86 25.41 47.90 -29.35
N ASP A 87 26.14 47.39 -30.35
CA ASP A 87 26.60 48.19 -31.50
C ASP A 87 25.42 48.79 -32.28
N ASP A 88 24.39 48.00 -32.57
CA ASP A 88 23.17 48.47 -33.24
C ASP A 88 22.44 49.55 -32.44
N SER A 89 22.34 49.36 -31.12
CA SER A 89 21.67 50.31 -30.22
C SER A 89 22.45 51.62 -30.08
N LEU A 90 23.78 51.55 -30.04
CA LEU A 90 24.67 52.71 -29.97
C LEU A 90 24.68 53.49 -31.29
N ARG A 91 24.69 52.81 -32.44
CA ARG A 91 24.58 53.41 -33.78
C ARG A 91 23.25 54.15 -34.01
N LYS A 92 22.15 53.61 -33.48
CA LYS A 92 20.81 54.20 -33.58
C LYS A 92 20.52 55.27 -32.51
N SER A 93 21.43 55.52 -31.57
CA SER A 93 21.21 56.44 -30.44
C SER A 93 21.20 57.93 -30.80
N GLY A 94 21.31 58.30 -32.08
CA GLY A 94 21.26 59.67 -32.58
C GLY A 94 20.05 59.97 -33.47
N ARG A 95 19.46 61.17 -33.31
CA ARG A 95 18.63 61.77 -34.38
C ARG A 95 19.55 62.02 -35.58
N GLY A 96 19.22 61.50 -36.76
CA GLY A 96 20.03 61.67 -37.98
C GLY A 96 20.40 63.12 -38.32
N ASP A 97 19.60 64.09 -37.84
CA ASP A 97 19.79 65.54 -38.06
C ASP A 97 20.14 66.35 -36.78
N GLY A 98 20.41 65.70 -35.64
CA GLY A 98 20.61 66.36 -34.34
C GLY A 98 21.99 66.16 -33.71
N PHE A 99 22.51 67.17 -33.00
CA PHE A 99 23.75 67.05 -32.23
C PHE A 99 23.59 66.06 -31.05
N ASN A 100 24.38 64.97 -31.06
CA ASN A 100 24.32 63.96 -30.00
C ASN A 100 25.07 64.44 -28.74
N LEU A 101 24.31 64.76 -27.68
CA LEU A 101 24.83 65.24 -26.41
C LEU A 101 25.61 64.17 -25.62
N VAL A 102 25.28 62.89 -25.83
CA VAL A 102 25.85 61.75 -25.09
C VAL A 102 26.24 60.66 -26.10
N ASN A 103 27.43 60.82 -26.69
CA ASN A 103 27.98 59.83 -27.60
C ASN A 103 28.72 58.75 -26.81
N LEU A 104 28.10 57.59 -26.66
CA LEU A 104 28.64 56.43 -25.95
C LEU A 104 29.31 55.49 -26.94
N GLY A 105 30.53 55.05 -26.62
CA GLY A 105 31.23 53.97 -27.29
C GLY A 105 31.25 52.72 -26.41
N LEU A 106 31.16 51.55 -27.02
CA LEU A 106 31.38 50.28 -26.33
C LEU A 106 32.90 50.07 -26.16
N ASP A 107 33.33 49.83 -24.93
CA ASP A 107 34.72 49.45 -24.61
C ASP A 107 34.82 47.93 -24.46
N THR A 108 34.04 47.37 -23.52
CA THR A 108 33.93 45.92 -23.31
C THR A 108 32.50 45.51 -22.99
N SER A 109 32.16 44.26 -23.29
CA SER A 109 30.89 43.61 -22.94
C SER A 109 31.18 42.16 -22.57
N THR A 110 30.72 41.70 -21.41
CA THR A 110 30.88 40.32 -20.94
C THR A 110 29.60 39.80 -20.34
N LEU A 111 29.29 38.54 -20.61
CA LEU A 111 28.17 37.82 -20.00
C LEU A 111 28.65 36.74 -19.03
N GLU A 112 28.05 36.74 -17.84
CA GLU A 112 28.17 35.65 -16.88
C GLU A 112 26.88 34.82 -16.90
N TRP A 113 27.03 33.54 -17.23
CA TRP A 113 25.93 32.56 -17.26
C TRP A 113 25.87 31.78 -15.96
N SER A 114 24.67 31.59 -15.42
CA SER A 114 24.48 30.76 -14.22
C SER A 114 23.07 30.17 -14.16
N ARG A 115 22.78 29.43 -13.08
CA ARG A 115 21.49 28.79 -12.82
C ARG A 115 21.08 27.86 -13.97
N SER A 116 21.80 26.75 -14.09
CA SER A 116 21.50 25.71 -15.07
C SER A 116 20.08 25.18 -14.89
N LEU A 117 19.39 24.89 -16.00
CA LEU A 117 18.08 24.26 -16.01
C LEU A 117 18.10 22.87 -15.38
N GLY A 118 19.23 22.15 -15.48
CA GLY A 118 19.41 20.83 -14.89
C GLY A 118 19.43 20.79 -13.35
N SER A 119 19.53 21.95 -12.70
CA SER A 119 19.44 22.07 -11.24
C SER A 119 18.00 21.92 -10.76
N TYR A 120 17.76 21.08 -9.74
CA TYR A 120 16.42 20.87 -9.18
C TYR A 120 15.72 22.16 -8.75
N ASP A 121 16.44 23.08 -8.11
CA ASP A 121 15.88 24.35 -7.65
C ASP A 121 15.38 25.23 -8.80
N VAL A 122 16.13 25.23 -9.91
CA VAL A 122 15.82 26.02 -11.10
C VAL A 122 14.66 25.38 -11.85
N PHE A 123 14.71 24.06 -12.06
CA PHE A 123 13.68 23.32 -12.77
C PHE A 123 12.34 23.39 -12.03
N ARG A 124 12.34 23.11 -10.72
CA ARG A 124 11.15 23.21 -9.86
C ARG A 124 10.56 24.62 -9.88
N ARG A 125 11.39 25.66 -9.88
CA ARG A 125 10.90 27.04 -9.99
C ARG A 125 10.16 27.29 -11.31
N GLN A 126 10.69 26.78 -12.43
CA GLN A 126 10.02 26.95 -13.74
C GLN A 126 8.71 26.17 -13.81
N ILE A 127 8.70 24.92 -13.33
CA ILE A 127 7.47 24.13 -13.18
C ILE A 127 6.44 24.92 -12.37
N ASN A 128 6.85 25.47 -11.23
CA ASN A 128 5.96 26.20 -10.34
C ASN A 128 5.36 27.45 -10.99
N GLU A 129 6.14 28.22 -11.76
CA GLU A 129 5.61 29.40 -12.45
C GLU A 129 4.69 29.03 -13.63
N GLU A 130 5.01 27.96 -14.37
CA GLU A 130 4.17 27.49 -15.47
C GLU A 130 2.82 26.91 -14.95
N MET A 131 2.84 26.22 -13.80
CA MET A 131 1.67 25.55 -13.22
C MET A 131 0.86 26.38 -12.25
N LYS A 132 1.38 27.51 -11.77
CA LYS A 132 0.81 28.38 -10.74
C LYS A 132 -0.69 28.63 -10.88
N TYR A 133 -1.16 28.76 -12.12
CA TYR A 133 -2.56 29.04 -12.44
C TYR A 133 -3.30 27.85 -13.09
N LYS A 134 -2.57 26.90 -13.69
CA LYS A 134 -3.16 25.73 -14.38
C LYS A 134 -3.53 24.63 -13.38
N ALA A 135 -2.55 24.20 -12.59
CA ALA A 135 -2.67 23.02 -11.71
C ALA A 135 -3.80 23.12 -10.66
N PRO A 136 -4.01 24.26 -9.95
CA PRO A 136 -5.12 24.34 -8.99
C PRO A 136 -6.51 24.23 -9.64
N VAL A 137 -6.68 24.75 -10.86
CA VAL A 137 -7.96 24.73 -11.57
C VAL A 137 -8.22 23.33 -12.10
N ASP A 138 -7.21 22.74 -12.76
CA ASP A 138 -7.34 21.45 -13.43
C ASP A 138 -7.47 20.30 -12.41
N PHE A 139 -6.77 20.33 -11.27
CA PHE A 139 -6.82 19.22 -10.31
C PHE A 139 -7.98 19.30 -9.31
N ALA A 140 -8.24 20.48 -8.74
CA ALA A 140 -9.26 20.62 -7.71
C ALA A 140 -10.68 20.40 -8.27
N LEU A 141 -10.93 20.86 -9.50
CA LEU A 141 -12.23 20.71 -10.16
C LEU A 141 -12.39 19.34 -10.83
N GLU A 142 -11.35 18.77 -11.44
CA GLU A 142 -11.49 17.54 -12.22
C GLU A 142 -11.22 16.25 -11.45
N ILE A 143 -10.49 16.29 -10.33
CA ILE A 143 -10.07 15.05 -9.63
C ILE A 143 -10.53 15.05 -8.17
N ALA A 144 -10.03 15.97 -7.34
CA ALA A 144 -10.27 15.90 -5.89
C ALA A 144 -11.76 15.98 -5.53
N GLY A 145 -12.53 16.81 -6.23
CA GLY A 145 -13.98 16.92 -6.05
C GLY A 145 -14.75 15.61 -6.28
N LYS A 146 -14.25 14.71 -7.14
CA LYS A 146 -14.92 13.44 -7.47
C LYS A 146 -14.87 12.42 -6.33
N PHE A 147 -13.84 12.46 -5.48
CA PHE A 147 -13.63 11.49 -4.39
C PHE A 147 -14.28 11.93 -3.07
N LYS A 148 -14.47 13.24 -2.87
CA LYS A 148 -15.08 13.79 -1.65
C LYS A 148 -16.39 13.09 -1.22
N PRO A 149 -17.36 12.77 -2.12
CA PRO A 149 -18.61 12.14 -1.71
C PRO A 149 -18.48 10.70 -1.20
N LEU A 150 -17.38 10.01 -1.50
CA LEU A 150 -17.12 8.62 -1.09
C LEU A 150 -16.30 8.51 0.21
N SER A 151 -15.66 9.59 0.65
CA SER A 151 -14.76 9.63 1.81
C SER A 151 -15.29 8.89 3.05
N GLY A 152 -16.53 9.18 3.45
CA GLY A 152 -17.11 8.58 4.66
C GLY A 152 -17.40 7.09 4.56
N ALA A 153 -17.78 6.59 3.38
CA ALA A 153 -18.00 5.17 3.17
C ALA A 153 -16.68 4.41 2.94
N MET A 154 -15.69 5.08 2.34
CA MET A 154 -14.35 4.52 2.19
C MET A 154 -13.65 4.34 3.55
N GLU A 155 -13.73 5.34 4.43
CA GLU A 155 -13.17 5.26 5.78
C GLU A 155 -13.76 4.06 6.56
N GLU A 156 -15.08 3.88 6.50
CA GLU A 156 -15.75 2.76 7.16
C GLU A 156 -15.39 1.41 6.53
N ALA A 157 -15.26 1.36 5.20
CA ALA A 157 -14.83 0.17 4.49
C ALA A 157 -13.40 -0.23 4.90
N SER A 158 -12.44 0.70 4.88
CA SER A 158 -11.05 0.49 5.33
C SER A 158 -11.02 -0.07 6.76
N ARG A 159 -11.70 0.59 7.70
CA ARG A 159 -11.76 0.13 9.10
C ARG A 159 -12.42 -1.24 9.26
N THR A 160 -13.46 -1.53 8.48
CA THR A 160 -14.13 -2.83 8.47
C THR A 160 -13.16 -3.91 7.99
N THR A 161 -12.53 -3.68 6.85
CA THR A 161 -11.52 -4.55 6.25
C THR A 161 -10.38 -4.87 7.21
N ASP A 162 -9.77 -3.86 7.84
CA ASP A 162 -8.68 -4.05 8.80
C ASP A 162 -9.06 -4.90 10.00
N LEU A 163 -10.29 -4.70 10.50
CA LEU A 163 -10.82 -5.49 11.60
C LEU A 163 -11.01 -6.94 11.16
N PHE A 164 -11.65 -7.17 10.02
CA PHE A 164 -11.98 -8.51 9.55
C PHE A 164 -10.77 -9.29 9.03
N ALA A 165 -9.75 -8.61 8.47
CA ALA A 165 -8.46 -9.21 8.15
C ALA A 165 -7.77 -9.81 9.40
N LYS A 166 -7.99 -9.22 10.58
CA LYS A 166 -7.51 -9.73 11.87
C LYS A 166 -8.46 -10.78 12.48
N LEU A 167 -9.77 -10.57 12.38
CA LEU A 167 -10.77 -11.46 13.00
C LEU A 167 -10.95 -12.79 12.28
N GLN A 168 -10.92 -12.81 10.95
CA GLN A 168 -11.11 -14.02 10.15
C GLN A 168 -10.14 -15.15 10.54
N PRO A 169 -8.81 -14.95 10.61
CA PRO A 169 -7.89 -16.03 10.96
C PRO A 169 -8.01 -16.47 12.42
N LEU A 170 -8.39 -15.56 13.32
CA LEU A 170 -8.66 -15.91 14.72
C LEU A 170 -9.93 -16.77 14.83
N TYR A 171 -10.99 -16.39 14.12
CA TYR A 171 -12.23 -17.16 14.05
C TYR A 171 -11.95 -18.59 13.57
N ASP A 172 -11.26 -18.76 12.43
CA ASP A 172 -10.97 -20.08 11.88
C ASP A 172 -10.10 -20.94 12.82
N LYS A 173 -9.11 -20.33 13.50
CA LYS A 173 -8.30 -21.03 14.50
C LYS A 173 -9.12 -21.48 15.70
N ARG A 174 -10.03 -20.64 16.19
CA ARG A 174 -10.96 -20.99 17.28
C ARG A 174 -11.84 -22.17 16.88
N GLU A 175 -12.45 -22.11 15.70
CA GLU A 175 -13.32 -23.19 15.22
C GLU A 175 -12.56 -24.52 15.06
N ALA A 176 -11.35 -24.48 14.52
CA ALA A 176 -10.49 -25.66 14.43
C ALA A 176 -10.11 -26.24 15.81
N ALA A 177 -9.90 -25.38 16.81
CA ALA A 177 -9.64 -25.82 18.18
C ALA A 177 -10.88 -26.50 18.81
N LEU A 178 -12.08 -25.97 18.57
CA LEU A 178 -13.34 -26.61 18.98
C LEU A 178 -13.55 -27.97 18.29
N ASP A 179 -13.23 -28.09 17.01
CA ASP A 179 -13.30 -29.36 16.29
C ASP A 179 -12.34 -30.40 16.88
N ARG A 180 -11.09 -30.00 17.20
CA ARG A 180 -10.12 -30.87 17.87
C ARG A 180 -10.62 -31.32 19.25
N MET A 181 -11.25 -30.41 20.00
CA MET A 181 -11.84 -30.73 21.31
C MET A 181 -12.91 -31.82 21.19
N LEU A 182 -13.85 -31.67 20.24
CA LEU A 182 -14.89 -32.68 19.99
C LEU A 182 -14.30 -34.01 19.51
N GLU A 183 -13.30 -33.96 18.62
CA GLU A 183 -12.68 -35.16 18.06
C GLU A 183 -11.96 -35.99 19.13
N HIS A 184 -11.15 -35.35 19.99
CA HIS A 184 -10.47 -36.05 21.08
C HIS A 184 -11.46 -36.68 22.06
N ARG A 185 -12.59 -36.02 22.34
CA ARG A 185 -13.65 -36.58 23.18
C ARG A 185 -14.34 -37.79 22.55
N ARG A 186 -14.63 -37.75 21.25
CA ARG A 186 -15.18 -38.92 20.53
C ARG A 186 -14.21 -40.09 20.55
N GLN A 187 -12.93 -39.84 20.27
CA GLN A 187 -11.87 -40.86 20.32
C GLN A 187 -11.75 -41.49 21.72
N ALA A 188 -11.78 -40.67 22.78
CA ALA A 188 -11.73 -41.16 24.16
C ALA A 188 -12.91 -42.08 24.50
N ALA A 189 -14.09 -41.78 23.96
CA ALA A 189 -15.27 -42.63 24.12
C ALA A 189 -15.19 -43.91 23.28
N GLU A 190 -14.83 -43.79 22.01
CA GLU A 190 -14.83 -44.87 21.03
C GLU A 190 -13.87 -46.01 21.41
N ASN A 191 -12.81 -45.71 22.17
CA ASN A 191 -11.90 -46.72 22.72
C ASN A 191 -12.60 -47.75 23.64
N ALA A 192 -13.76 -47.43 24.21
CA ALA A 192 -14.59 -48.36 24.99
C ALA A 192 -15.23 -49.47 24.14
N ARG A 193 -15.26 -49.33 22.81
CA ARG A 193 -15.90 -50.32 21.91
C ARG A 193 -15.20 -51.67 21.95
N LYS A 194 -13.86 -51.69 22.02
CA LYS A 194 -13.08 -52.93 22.11
C LYS A 194 -13.42 -53.76 23.36
N PRO A 195 -13.36 -53.22 24.59
CA PRO A 195 -13.75 -53.98 25.77
C PRO A 195 -15.24 -54.37 25.73
N LEU A 196 -16.14 -53.52 25.24
CA LEU A 196 -17.57 -53.87 25.10
C LEU A 196 -17.78 -55.11 24.22
N THR A 197 -17.12 -55.17 23.05
CA THR A 197 -17.26 -56.33 22.14
C THR A 197 -16.78 -57.64 22.76
N LEU A 198 -15.77 -57.59 23.64
CA LEU A 198 -15.28 -58.77 24.37
C LEU A 198 -16.17 -59.14 25.57
N ILE A 199 -16.87 -58.17 26.16
CA ILE A 199 -17.78 -58.43 27.29
C ILE A 199 -19.05 -59.13 26.80
N LYS A 200 -19.69 -58.63 25.74
CA LYS A 200 -20.98 -59.17 25.29
C LYS A 200 -21.25 -58.93 23.81
N ASN A 201 -21.60 -59.99 23.08
CA ASN A 201 -22.02 -59.93 21.68
C ASN A 201 -23.23 -60.88 21.43
N PRO A 202 -24.45 -60.37 21.18
CA PRO A 202 -24.86 -58.97 21.07
C PRO A 202 -25.14 -58.30 22.44
N ALA A 203 -25.03 -56.97 22.48
CA ALA A 203 -25.13 -56.17 23.71
C ALA A 203 -26.49 -56.22 24.42
N GLY A 204 -27.56 -56.68 23.75
CA GLY A 204 -28.92 -56.81 24.31
C GLY A 204 -29.37 -58.26 24.51
N GLY A 205 -30.00 -58.56 25.66
CA GLY A 205 -30.59 -59.87 25.96
C GLY A 205 -30.02 -60.55 27.22
N GLY A 206 -30.80 -61.47 27.79
CA GLY A 206 -30.38 -62.31 28.92
C GLY A 206 -29.35 -63.36 28.49
N ILE A 207 -28.46 -63.74 29.40
CA ILE A 207 -27.46 -64.78 29.16
C ILE A 207 -28.08 -66.14 29.50
N ALA A 208 -28.43 -66.93 28.48
CA ALA A 208 -28.94 -68.29 28.66
C ALA A 208 -27.81 -69.23 29.12
N ASP A 209 -28.15 -70.29 29.87
CA ASP A 209 -27.19 -71.34 30.17
C ASP A 209 -26.81 -72.10 28.89
N SER A 210 -25.54 -72.49 28.78
CA SER A 210 -25.02 -73.28 27.68
C SER A 210 -24.05 -74.34 28.20
N SER A 211 -23.86 -75.40 27.40
CA SER A 211 -22.87 -76.43 27.69
C SER A 211 -21.46 -75.90 27.46
N ILE A 212 -20.47 -76.41 28.22
CA ILE A 212 -19.05 -76.11 28.01
C ILE A 212 -18.68 -76.34 26.54
N GLY A 213 -18.10 -75.31 25.93
CA GLY A 213 -17.68 -75.27 24.54
C GLY A 213 -16.58 -74.23 24.32
N THR A 214 -16.68 -73.49 23.22
CA THR A 214 -15.77 -72.37 22.94
C THR A 214 -16.18 -71.16 23.79
N ILE A 215 -15.20 -70.47 24.38
CA ILE A 215 -15.39 -69.22 25.11
C ILE A 215 -14.69 -68.11 24.34
N SER A 216 -15.47 -67.15 23.85
CA SER A 216 -14.97 -66.01 23.07
C SER A 216 -15.22 -64.67 23.75
N SER A 217 -16.09 -64.63 24.76
CA SER A 217 -16.53 -63.43 25.47
C SER A 217 -16.74 -63.68 26.96
N ALA A 218 -16.84 -62.60 27.75
CA ALA A 218 -17.21 -62.69 29.17
C ALA A 218 -18.61 -63.31 29.37
N ALA A 219 -19.54 -63.05 28.44
CA ALA A 219 -20.86 -63.65 28.43
C ALA A 219 -20.81 -65.18 28.30
N ASP A 220 -19.89 -65.73 27.50
CA ASP A 220 -19.72 -67.18 27.36
C ASP A 220 -19.27 -67.85 28.66
N ILE A 221 -18.39 -67.17 29.43
CA ILE A 221 -17.96 -67.64 30.76
C ILE A 221 -19.18 -67.75 31.68
N ALA A 222 -20.00 -66.70 31.75
CA ALA A 222 -21.19 -66.69 32.59
C ALA A 222 -22.27 -67.70 32.13
N ALA A 223 -22.40 -67.93 30.81
CA ALA A 223 -23.34 -68.90 30.23
C ALA A 223 -22.98 -70.35 30.53
N GLN A 224 -21.69 -70.70 30.46
CA GLN A 224 -21.20 -72.07 30.61
C GLN A 224 -20.90 -72.46 32.07
N TYR A 225 -20.93 -71.49 33.01
CA TYR A 225 -20.54 -71.70 34.39
C TYR A 225 -21.38 -72.77 35.13
N ASN A 226 -22.69 -72.82 34.91
CA ASN A 226 -23.55 -73.84 35.54
C ASN A 226 -23.15 -75.27 35.12
N ASP A 227 -22.84 -75.48 33.83
CA ASP A 227 -22.38 -76.77 33.32
C ASP A 227 -20.98 -77.11 33.84
N TYR A 228 -20.09 -76.11 33.99
CA TYR A 228 -18.81 -76.26 34.68
C TYR A 228 -18.96 -76.72 36.14
N VAL A 229 -19.85 -76.10 36.92
CA VAL A 229 -20.11 -76.49 38.31
C VAL A 229 -20.65 -77.92 38.37
N ASN A 230 -21.64 -78.24 37.54
CA ASN A 230 -22.24 -79.58 37.49
C ASN A 230 -21.21 -80.67 37.15
N LYS A 231 -20.39 -80.46 36.12
CA LYS A 231 -19.33 -81.40 35.72
C LYS A 231 -18.23 -81.52 36.76
N SER A 232 -17.88 -80.42 37.43
CA SER A 232 -16.89 -80.42 38.52
C SER A 232 -17.41 -81.20 39.74
N HIS A 233 -18.68 -81.02 40.12
CA HIS A 233 -19.32 -81.81 41.17
C HIS A 233 -19.48 -83.28 40.79
N ALA A 234 -19.77 -83.57 39.53
CA ALA A 234 -19.87 -84.95 39.03
C ALA A 234 -18.52 -85.68 39.16
N ASP A 235 -17.40 -85.05 38.79
CA ASP A 235 -16.06 -85.64 38.95
C ASP A 235 -15.62 -85.71 40.43
N LEU A 236 -15.96 -84.70 41.26
CA LEU A 236 -15.63 -84.68 42.70
C LEU A 236 -16.35 -85.76 43.52
N ASN A 237 -17.59 -86.11 43.14
CA ASN A 237 -18.41 -87.06 43.87
C ASN A 237 -18.27 -88.51 43.38
N ARG A 238 -17.35 -88.79 42.44
CA ARG A 238 -17.08 -90.16 41.98
C ARG A 238 -16.29 -90.98 43.00
N ASP A 239 -16.43 -92.31 42.92
CA ASP A 239 -15.63 -93.23 43.72
C ASP A 239 -14.14 -93.03 43.40
N PRO A 240 -13.24 -92.99 44.41
CA PRO A 240 -11.79 -92.79 44.19
C PRO A 240 -11.12 -93.80 43.25
N LYS A 241 -11.79 -94.93 42.95
CA LYS A 241 -11.30 -95.97 42.02
C LYS A 241 -11.73 -95.74 40.57
N GLU A 242 -12.63 -94.79 40.29
CA GLU A 242 -13.05 -94.41 38.95
C GLU A 242 -12.26 -93.19 38.44
N SER A 243 -11.82 -93.25 37.18
CA SER A 243 -11.18 -92.09 36.54
C SER A 243 -12.20 -90.94 36.36
N PRO A 244 -11.81 -89.68 36.58
CA PRO A 244 -12.66 -88.53 36.32
C PRO A 244 -13.07 -88.47 34.84
N GLN A 245 -14.33 -88.08 34.56
CA GLN A 245 -14.92 -88.13 33.22
C GLN A 245 -14.83 -86.78 32.49
N TYR A 246 -14.80 -85.66 33.21
CA TYR A 246 -14.91 -84.31 32.64
C TYR A 246 -13.64 -83.46 32.76
N THR A 247 -12.52 -84.02 33.22
CA THR A 247 -11.22 -83.32 33.40
C THR A 247 -10.85 -82.41 32.24
N TRP A 248 -10.94 -82.89 31.01
CA TRP A 248 -10.59 -82.10 29.83
C TRP A 248 -11.52 -80.91 29.61
N ALA A 249 -12.84 -81.11 29.77
CA ALA A 249 -13.83 -80.05 29.60
C ALA A 249 -13.69 -78.98 30.69
N ILE A 250 -13.45 -79.39 31.94
CA ILE A 250 -13.19 -78.50 33.07
C ILE A 250 -11.92 -77.68 32.83
N HIS A 251 -10.82 -78.33 32.45
CA HIS A 251 -9.55 -77.63 32.18
C HIS A 251 -9.67 -76.68 30.97
N SER A 252 -10.35 -77.10 29.91
CA SER A 252 -10.60 -76.28 28.72
C SER A 252 -11.40 -75.02 29.07
N TYR A 253 -12.48 -75.16 29.84
CA TYR A 253 -13.29 -74.03 30.31
C TYR A 253 -12.46 -73.04 31.14
N LEU A 254 -11.69 -73.53 32.12
CA LEU A 254 -10.85 -72.69 32.98
C LEU A 254 -9.75 -71.97 32.20
N ALA A 255 -9.06 -72.66 31.28
CA ALA A 255 -8.00 -72.08 30.46
C ALA A 255 -8.55 -71.00 29.51
N GLN A 256 -9.65 -71.27 28.82
CA GLN A 256 -10.27 -70.30 27.92
C GLN A 256 -10.86 -69.10 28.69
N SER A 257 -11.47 -69.33 29.87
CA SER A 257 -11.97 -68.25 30.74
C SER A 257 -10.84 -67.32 31.18
N SER A 258 -9.71 -67.89 31.61
CA SER A 258 -8.51 -67.13 31.99
C SER A 258 -7.97 -66.30 30.83
N ALA A 259 -7.93 -66.86 29.61
CA ALA A 259 -7.49 -66.15 28.41
C ALA A 259 -8.39 -64.94 28.09
N VAL A 260 -9.72 -65.09 28.17
CA VAL A 260 -10.67 -63.99 27.96
C VAL A 260 -10.54 -62.93 29.05
N ILE A 261 -10.43 -63.31 30.33
CA ILE A 261 -10.27 -62.37 31.45
C ILE A 261 -8.95 -61.59 31.33
N SER A 262 -7.86 -62.25 30.95
CA SER A 262 -6.57 -61.60 30.71
C SER A 262 -6.64 -60.59 29.56
N ARG A 263 -7.26 -61.00 28.43
CA ARG A 263 -7.48 -60.11 27.28
C ARG A 263 -8.37 -58.92 27.63
N LEU A 264 -9.44 -59.13 28.40
CA LEU A 264 -10.31 -58.06 28.87
C LEU A 264 -9.54 -57.08 29.76
N SER A 265 -8.77 -57.58 30.71
CA SER A 265 -7.96 -56.74 31.60
C SER A 265 -6.94 -55.90 30.81
N SER A 266 -6.34 -56.47 29.76
CA SER A 266 -5.46 -55.72 28.84
C SER A 266 -6.21 -54.61 28.10
N LEU A 267 -7.38 -54.92 27.51
CA LEU A 267 -8.16 -53.92 26.76
C LEU A 267 -8.69 -52.78 27.66
N LEU A 268 -9.04 -53.09 28.91
CA LEU A 268 -9.45 -52.08 29.89
C LEU A 268 -8.28 -51.20 30.33
N ALA A 269 -7.09 -51.78 30.52
CA ALA A 269 -5.87 -51.02 30.78
C ALA A 269 -5.51 -50.10 29.61
N ASP A 270 -5.59 -50.58 28.36
CA ASP A 270 -5.38 -49.77 27.17
C ASP A 270 -6.38 -48.60 27.11
N TRP A 271 -7.66 -48.89 27.32
CA TRP A 271 -8.70 -47.84 27.36
C TRP A 271 -8.42 -46.80 28.46
N GLN A 272 -8.01 -47.23 29.66
CA GLN A 272 -7.66 -46.33 30.75
C GLN A 272 -6.43 -45.46 30.43
N ASN A 273 -5.39 -46.06 29.85
CA ASN A 273 -4.17 -45.37 29.49
C ASN A 273 -4.39 -44.35 28.36
N ASP A 274 -5.30 -44.63 27.42
CA ASP A 274 -5.60 -43.75 26.29
C ASP A 274 -6.58 -42.62 26.64
N HIS A 275 -7.53 -42.89 27.55
CA HIS A 275 -8.63 -41.95 27.84
C HIS A 275 -8.14 -40.65 28.47
N ALA A 276 -7.37 -40.72 29.57
CA ALA A 276 -6.93 -39.53 30.29
C ALA A 276 -6.07 -38.55 29.43
N PRO A 277 -5.12 -39.02 28.59
CA PRO A 277 -4.43 -38.16 27.64
C PRO A 277 -5.35 -37.49 26.61
N LEU A 278 -6.34 -38.22 26.07
CA LEU A 278 -7.28 -37.66 25.10
C LEU A 278 -8.19 -36.61 25.73
N MET A 279 -8.71 -36.85 26.94
CA MET A 279 -9.51 -35.86 27.68
C MET A 279 -8.69 -34.62 28.03
N ARG A 280 -7.41 -34.78 28.38
CA ARG A 280 -6.51 -33.63 28.60
C ARG A 280 -6.33 -32.81 27.32
N LYS A 281 -6.05 -33.47 26.19
CA LYS A 281 -5.94 -32.79 24.88
C LYS A 281 -7.22 -32.07 24.50
N ALA A 282 -8.39 -32.64 24.80
CA ALA A 282 -9.66 -31.98 24.57
C ALA A 282 -9.82 -30.72 25.43
N GLY A 283 -9.45 -30.79 26.72
CA GLY A 283 -9.45 -29.62 27.61
C GLY A 283 -8.44 -28.55 27.22
N ASP A 284 -7.25 -28.94 26.77
CA ASP A 284 -6.23 -28.01 26.27
C ASP A 284 -6.71 -27.29 24.99
N ALA A 285 -7.35 -28.02 24.07
CA ALA A 285 -7.95 -27.44 22.86
C ALA A 285 -9.12 -26.49 23.19
N LEU A 286 -9.92 -26.77 24.22
CA LEU A 286 -10.97 -25.85 24.67
C LEU A 286 -10.38 -24.54 25.23
N LYS A 287 -9.31 -24.63 26.03
CA LYS A 287 -8.60 -23.44 26.56
C LYS A 287 -7.94 -22.62 25.45
N GLU A 288 -7.39 -23.30 24.44
CA GLU A 288 -6.87 -22.64 23.24
C GLU A 288 -7.98 -21.86 22.53
N ALA A 289 -9.15 -22.47 22.33
CA ALA A 289 -10.30 -21.80 21.73
C ALA A 289 -10.76 -20.58 22.56
N GLU A 290 -10.78 -20.69 23.90
CA GLU A 290 -11.12 -19.58 24.79
C GLU A 290 -10.11 -18.43 24.71
N ALA A 291 -8.80 -18.73 24.70
CA ALA A 291 -7.75 -17.73 24.56
C ALA A 291 -7.86 -16.97 23.22
N ILE A 292 -8.07 -17.68 22.11
CA ILE A 292 -8.28 -17.08 20.79
C ILE A 292 -9.55 -16.20 20.79
N ASN A 293 -10.62 -16.64 21.46
CA ASN A 293 -11.84 -15.86 21.58
C ASN A 293 -11.64 -14.54 22.35
N GLU A 294 -10.76 -14.53 23.36
CA GLU A 294 -10.35 -13.28 24.02
C GLU A 294 -9.48 -12.38 23.13
N GLU A 295 -8.61 -12.95 22.30
CA GLU A 295 -7.86 -12.19 21.28
C GLU A 295 -8.82 -11.50 20.30
N MET A 296 -9.87 -12.20 19.86
CA MET A 296 -10.92 -11.61 19.01
C MET A 296 -11.62 -10.43 19.69
N ARG A 297 -12.01 -10.58 20.97
CA ARG A 297 -12.59 -9.47 21.76
C ARG A 297 -11.61 -8.31 21.89
N GLY A 298 -10.32 -8.60 22.05
CA GLY A 298 -9.24 -7.62 22.07
C GLY A 298 -9.16 -6.81 20.78
N ALA A 299 -9.15 -7.49 19.63
CA ALA A 299 -9.12 -6.86 18.31
C ALA A 299 -10.33 -5.93 18.07
N ILE A 300 -11.53 -6.37 18.46
CA ILE A 300 -12.76 -5.55 18.37
C ILE A 300 -12.66 -4.28 19.23
N ARG A 301 -12.21 -4.41 20.49
CA ARG A 301 -12.03 -3.24 21.38
C ARG A 301 -10.98 -2.26 20.86
N GLN A 302 -9.89 -2.77 20.31
CA GLN A 302 -8.84 -1.95 19.71
C GLN A 302 -9.38 -1.19 18.49
N ALA A 303 -10.11 -1.85 17.60
CA ALA A 303 -10.69 -1.21 16.42
C ALA A 303 -11.72 -0.12 16.78
N LYS A 304 -12.48 -0.30 17.87
CA LYS A 304 -13.41 0.72 18.38
C LYS A 304 -12.71 1.94 19.00
N SER A 305 -11.54 1.74 19.61
CA SER A 305 -10.78 2.81 20.28
C SER A 305 -9.77 3.52 19.36
N ALA A 306 -9.44 2.92 18.21
CA ALA A 306 -8.68 3.59 17.17
C ALA A 306 -9.49 4.79 16.64
N SER A 307 -8.86 5.97 16.64
CA SER A 307 -9.43 7.14 15.97
C SER A 307 -9.56 6.86 14.48
N ALA A 308 -10.58 7.45 13.86
CA ALA A 308 -10.71 7.56 12.40
C ALA A 308 -9.35 7.91 11.76
N GLY A 309 -9.03 7.27 10.63
CA GLY A 309 -7.81 7.56 9.88
C GLY A 309 -7.76 9.03 9.48
N SER A 310 -6.66 9.71 9.81
CA SER A 310 -6.57 11.18 9.74
C SER A 310 -6.79 11.80 8.34
N GLY A 311 -6.64 11.01 7.27
CA GLY A 311 -6.83 11.48 5.90
C GLY A 311 -8.29 11.81 5.55
N TYR A 312 -9.25 11.01 6.01
CA TYR A 312 -10.66 11.12 5.60
C TYR A 312 -11.41 12.28 6.28
N ASP A 313 -11.17 12.53 7.56
CA ASP A 313 -11.83 13.58 8.35
C ASP A 313 -11.63 14.99 7.76
N SER A 314 -10.49 15.20 7.10
CA SER A 314 -10.16 16.46 6.46
C SER A 314 -10.95 16.73 5.17
N SER A 315 -11.53 15.71 4.54
CA SER A 315 -12.29 15.85 3.28
C SER A 315 -13.56 16.71 3.44
N ALA A 316 -14.13 16.74 4.64
CA ALA A 316 -15.24 17.63 5.00
C ALA A 316 -14.84 19.11 4.96
N SER A 317 -13.55 19.42 5.13
CA SER A 317 -13.00 20.78 5.09
C SER A 317 -12.62 21.26 3.68
N TRP A 318 -12.70 20.39 2.66
CA TRP A 318 -12.39 20.78 1.28
C TRP A 318 -13.47 21.71 0.73
N ASP A 319 -13.12 22.98 0.52
CA ASP A 319 -14.00 24.01 -0.04
C ASP A 319 -14.09 23.85 -1.57
N ILE A 320 -14.94 22.92 -2.03
CA ILE A 320 -15.15 22.60 -3.45
C ILE A 320 -16.61 22.90 -3.82
N PRO A 321 -16.87 23.80 -4.81
CA PRO A 321 -18.22 24.12 -5.27
C PRO A 321 -18.99 22.88 -5.76
N ASP A 322 -20.29 22.83 -5.49
CA ASP A 322 -21.24 21.79 -5.97
C ASP A 322 -20.96 20.34 -5.50
N SER A 323 -20.22 20.17 -4.40
CA SER A 323 -19.97 18.88 -3.77
C SER A 323 -21.06 18.53 -2.74
N ASP A 324 -22.24 18.11 -3.21
CA ASP A 324 -23.29 17.60 -2.32
C ASP A 324 -22.83 16.39 -1.49
N THR A 325 -23.25 16.38 -0.24
CA THR A 325 -22.71 15.57 0.87
C THR A 325 -23.07 14.08 0.82
N ASN A 326 -22.08 13.23 1.13
CA ASN A 326 -22.17 11.83 1.60
C ASN A 326 -23.40 11.03 1.11
N VAL A 327 -23.27 10.39 -0.06
CA VAL A 327 -24.37 9.67 -0.72
C VAL A 327 -24.41 8.18 -0.34
N ALA A 328 -23.30 7.60 0.11
CA ALA A 328 -23.21 6.17 0.39
C ALA A 328 -23.70 5.81 1.81
N ALA A 329 -24.58 4.81 1.89
CA ALA A 329 -25.04 4.25 3.15
C ALA A 329 -23.88 3.60 3.90
N ARG A 330 -23.86 3.77 5.22
CA ARG A 330 -22.81 3.29 6.12
C ARG A 330 -23.24 2.00 6.84
N PRO A 331 -22.76 0.82 6.42
CA PRO A 331 -23.17 -0.44 7.05
C PRO A 331 -22.45 -0.65 8.39
N ASN A 332 -23.21 -0.77 9.49
CA ASN A 332 -22.71 -1.01 10.87
C ASN A 332 -22.01 -2.38 11.10
N LEU A 333 -21.14 -2.82 10.20
CA LEU A 333 -20.44 -4.11 10.28
C LEU A 333 -19.47 -4.19 11.46
N MET A 334 -18.92 -3.05 11.89
CA MET A 334 -18.09 -2.98 13.10
C MET A 334 -18.87 -3.33 14.38
N GLU A 335 -20.15 -2.97 14.46
CA GLU A 335 -21.02 -3.37 15.58
C GLU A 335 -21.40 -4.85 15.47
N GLN A 336 -21.66 -5.34 14.26
CA GLN A 336 -21.97 -6.75 14.02
C GLN A 336 -20.81 -7.68 14.37
N ALA A 337 -19.55 -7.21 14.28
CA ALA A 337 -18.38 -7.99 14.68
C ALA A 337 -18.43 -8.46 16.15
N GLU A 338 -19.19 -7.78 17.02
CA GLU A 338 -19.38 -8.18 18.42
C GLU A 338 -20.18 -9.47 18.59
N GLN A 339 -20.86 -9.92 17.53
CA GLN A 339 -21.62 -11.17 17.53
C GLN A 339 -20.73 -12.39 17.25
N LEU A 340 -19.47 -12.19 16.84
CA LEU A 340 -18.57 -13.28 16.47
C LEU A 340 -17.94 -14.02 17.66
N PRO A 341 -17.47 -13.33 18.73
CA PRO A 341 -16.95 -14.01 19.90
C PRO A 341 -18.04 -14.81 20.62
N LEU A 342 -17.75 -16.05 21.00
CA LEU A 342 -18.63 -16.85 21.86
C LEU A 342 -18.70 -16.27 23.26
N ASP A 343 -19.80 -16.48 23.97
CA ASP A 343 -20.00 -15.99 25.32
C ASP A 343 -19.23 -16.81 26.36
N THR A 344 -18.91 -16.19 27.50
CA THR A 344 -18.27 -16.93 28.61
C THR A 344 -19.15 -18.04 29.18
N ALA A 345 -20.46 -17.99 28.93
CA ALA A 345 -21.39 -19.04 29.29
C ALA A 345 -21.22 -20.29 28.41
N ASP A 346 -20.89 -20.11 27.13
CA ASP A 346 -20.71 -21.21 26.18
C ASP A 346 -19.48 -22.04 26.54
N PHE A 347 -18.35 -21.38 26.82
CA PHE A 347 -17.13 -22.05 27.28
C PHE A 347 -17.34 -22.81 28.59
N ARG A 348 -18.02 -22.18 29.58
CA ARG A 348 -18.41 -22.87 30.82
C ARG A 348 -19.31 -24.08 30.57
N GLY A 349 -20.21 -23.99 29.59
CA GLY A 349 -21.03 -25.11 29.15
C GLY A 349 -20.19 -26.27 28.63
N MET A 350 -19.23 -25.99 27.74
CA MET A 350 -18.31 -26.98 27.18
C MET A 350 -17.37 -27.60 28.23
N GLU A 351 -16.88 -26.81 29.19
CA GLU A 351 -16.11 -27.32 30.33
C GLU A 351 -16.93 -28.28 31.20
N ASN A 352 -18.20 -27.94 31.46
CA ASN A 352 -19.11 -28.83 32.18
C ASN A 352 -19.35 -30.13 31.40
N ASN A 353 -19.49 -30.06 30.08
CA ASN A 353 -19.67 -31.24 29.22
C ASN A 353 -18.44 -32.18 29.27
N LEU A 354 -17.22 -31.63 29.27
CA LEU A 354 -15.99 -32.40 29.49
C LEU A 354 -16.00 -33.11 30.85
N ALA A 355 -16.38 -32.40 31.92
CA ALA A 355 -16.46 -32.97 33.26
C ALA A 355 -17.54 -34.07 33.37
N MET A 356 -18.68 -33.90 32.70
CA MET A 356 -19.74 -34.90 32.64
C MET A 356 -19.29 -36.17 31.92
N GLN A 357 -18.55 -36.03 30.81
CA GLN A 357 -18.00 -37.18 30.10
C GLN A 357 -16.97 -37.94 30.95
N GLU A 358 -16.10 -37.23 31.65
CA GLU A 358 -15.13 -37.82 32.58
C GLU A 358 -15.83 -38.60 33.72
N ALA A 359 -16.92 -38.06 34.27
CA ALA A 359 -17.72 -38.74 35.28
C ALA A 359 -18.42 -40.01 34.73
N ALA A 360 -18.97 -39.93 33.52
CA ALA A 360 -19.59 -41.07 32.83
C ALA A 360 -18.56 -42.18 32.54
N TYR A 361 -17.35 -41.80 32.09
CA TYR A 361 -16.23 -42.70 31.90
C TYR A 361 -15.87 -43.46 33.18
N ARG A 362 -15.68 -42.76 34.30
CA ARG A 362 -15.33 -43.40 35.59
C ARG A 362 -16.37 -44.42 36.04
N ASN A 363 -17.66 -44.18 35.78
CA ASN A 363 -18.72 -45.14 36.07
C ASN A 363 -18.59 -46.39 35.18
N ALA A 364 -18.44 -46.19 33.87
CA ALA A 364 -18.33 -47.28 32.90
C ALA A 364 -17.05 -48.12 33.12
N GLU A 365 -15.91 -47.48 33.31
CA GLU A 365 -14.62 -48.12 33.58
C GLU A 365 -14.67 -48.91 34.89
N SER A 366 -15.17 -48.32 35.99
CA SER A 366 -15.26 -49.01 37.28
C SER A 366 -16.10 -50.29 37.20
N ARG A 367 -17.24 -50.24 36.49
CA ARG A 367 -18.10 -51.41 36.27
C ARG A 367 -17.40 -52.48 35.45
N ALA A 368 -16.73 -52.11 34.35
CA ALA A 368 -16.01 -53.07 33.52
C ALA A 368 -14.79 -53.66 34.22
N SER A 369 -14.01 -52.87 34.95
CA SER A 369 -12.82 -53.33 35.68
C SER A 369 -13.19 -54.28 36.83
N SER A 370 -14.35 -54.09 37.46
CA SER A 370 -14.87 -55.02 38.48
C SER A 370 -15.30 -56.39 37.90
N LEU A 371 -15.56 -56.47 36.59
CA LEU A 371 -16.11 -57.65 35.94
C LEU A 371 -15.15 -58.85 36.03
N SER A 372 -13.85 -58.62 35.83
CA SER A 372 -12.82 -59.68 35.84
C SER A 372 -12.84 -60.50 37.14
N GLY A 373 -13.09 -59.87 38.29
CA GLY A 373 -13.24 -60.56 39.57
C GLY A 373 -14.59 -61.27 39.72
N GLY A 374 -15.66 -60.65 39.19
CA GLY A 374 -17.02 -61.17 39.27
C GLY A 374 -17.31 -62.38 38.37
N ILE A 375 -16.50 -62.62 37.34
CA ILE A 375 -16.69 -63.74 36.39
C ILE A 375 -15.59 -64.80 36.46
N ASN A 376 -14.54 -64.60 37.27
CA ASN A 376 -13.45 -65.57 37.35
C ASN A 376 -13.91 -66.85 38.08
N PRO A 377 -14.02 -68.01 37.40
CA PRO A 377 -14.54 -69.22 38.02
C PRO A 377 -13.69 -69.72 39.20
N LEU A 378 -12.38 -69.42 39.19
CA LEU A 378 -11.46 -69.77 40.28
C LEU A 378 -11.65 -68.89 41.51
N SER A 379 -12.06 -67.63 41.33
CA SER A 379 -12.35 -66.69 42.42
C SER A 379 -13.76 -66.89 42.98
N VAL A 380 -14.72 -67.17 42.11
CA VAL A 380 -16.13 -67.40 42.45
C VAL A 380 -16.34 -68.78 43.10
N GLY A 381 -15.50 -69.76 42.75
CA GLY A 381 -15.53 -71.12 43.31
C GLY A 381 -16.66 -71.98 42.77
N LEU A 382 -16.88 -73.18 43.33
CA LEU A 382 -17.95 -74.11 42.88
C LEU A 382 -19.33 -73.83 43.53
N ASN A 383 -19.36 -73.09 44.63
CA ASN A 383 -20.58 -72.66 45.31
C ASN A 383 -21.10 -71.30 44.83
N GLY A 384 -20.57 -70.79 43.71
CA GLY A 384 -20.89 -69.47 43.19
C GLY A 384 -22.25 -69.39 42.52
N ASN A 385 -22.74 -68.16 42.37
CA ASN A 385 -24.05 -67.88 41.79
C ASN A 385 -23.90 -67.45 40.31
N SER A 386 -24.29 -68.33 39.39
CA SER A 386 -24.31 -68.02 37.94
C SER A 386 -25.16 -66.79 37.61
N GLY A 387 -26.28 -66.59 38.30
CA GLY A 387 -27.12 -65.39 38.14
C GLY A 387 -26.38 -64.10 38.47
N ALA A 388 -25.53 -64.10 39.51
CA ALA A 388 -24.70 -62.96 39.85
C ALA A 388 -23.61 -62.69 38.80
N MET A 389 -22.98 -63.73 38.25
CA MET A 389 -22.02 -63.60 37.14
C MET A 389 -22.67 -63.00 35.90
N LYS A 390 -23.86 -63.51 35.53
CA LYS A 390 -24.62 -63.00 34.39
C LYS A 390 -25.04 -61.54 34.59
N ALA A 391 -25.49 -61.19 35.80
CA ALA A 391 -25.82 -59.81 36.14
C ALA A 391 -24.60 -58.88 36.06
N ALA A 392 -23.42 -59.34 36.49
CA ALA A 392 -22.18 -58.56 36.38
C ALA A 392 -21.81 -58.29 34.91
N VAL A 393 -21.86 -59.31 34.04
CA VAL A 393 -21.61 -59.15 32.60
C VAL A 393 -22.60 -58.19 31.96
N ILE A 394 -23.89 -58.34 32.25
CA ILE A 394 -24.95 -57.48 31.71
C ILE A 394 -24.73 -56.04 32.18
N GLY A 395 -24.53 -55.80 33.47
CA GLY A 395 -24.36 -54.46 34.03
C GLY A 395 -23.09 -53.74 33.57
N ALA A 396 -22.02 -54.48 33.25
CA ALA A 396 -20.81 -53.92 32.65
C ALA A 396 -21.03 -53.58 31.15
N ALA A 397 -21.68 -54.48 30.40
CA ALA A 397 -22.02 -54.22 29.00
C ALA A 397 -22.95 -53.00 28.86
N GLU A 398 -24.00 -52.91 29.68
CA GLU A 398 -24.94 -51.78 29.67
C GLU A 398 -24.25 -50.44 30.00
N ALA A 399 -23.29 -50.44 30.92
CA ALA A 399 -22.57 -49.22 31.28
C ALA A 399 -21.64 -48.71 30.15
N LEU A 400 -20.94 -49.62 29.48
CA LEU A 400 -20.09 -49.27 28.33
C LEU A 400 -20.93 -48.87 27.11
N ASP A 401 -22.04 -49.56 26.88
CA ASP A 401 -22.97 -49.24 25.80
C ASP A 401 -23.61 -47.86 26.00
N ALA A 402 -24.05 -47.53 27.23
CA ALA A 402 -24.56 -46.20 27.57
C ALA A 402 -23.49 -45.10 27.35
N TYR A 403 -22.25 -45.34 27.78
CA TYR A 403 -21.16 -44.39 27.57
C TYR A 403 -20.85 -44.17 26.07
N LEU A 404 -20.82 -45.23 25.27
CA LEU A 404 -20.65 -45.13 23.81
C LEU A 404 -21.85 -44.48 23.12
N HIS A 405 -23.07 -44.74 23.59
CA HIS A 405 -24.28 -44.13 23.07
C HIS A 405 -24.30 -42.61 23.30
N ASP A 406 -23.75 -42.14 24.43
CA ASP A 406 -23.71 -40.72 24.74
C ASP A 406 -22.53 -39.99 24.07
N TYR A 407 -21.36 -40.61 24.01
CA TYR A 407 -20.10 -39.93 23.66
C TYR A 407 -19.29 -40.56 22.52
N GLY A 408 -19.63 -41.77 22.07
CA GLY A 408 -18.95 -42.44 20.96
C GLY A 408 -19.22 -41.75 19.61
N ASN A 409 -18.78 -42.39 18.53
CA ASN A 409 -19.06 -41.91 17.18
C ASN A 409 -20.58 -41.88 16.92
N GLY A 410 -21.13 -40.68 16.73
CA GLY A 410 -22.58 -40.46 16.60
C GLY A 410 -23.35 -40.41 17.93
N GLY A 411 -22.64 -40.23 19.06
CA GLY A 411 -23.26 -40.21 20.38
C GLY A 411 -24.22 -39.04 20.60
N ALA A 412 -25.29 -39.26 21.37
CA ALA A 412 -26.39 -38.33 21.51
C ALA A 412 -26.05 -37.06 22.33
N VAL A 413 -25.15 -37.17 23.31
CA VAL A 413 -24.72 -36.02 24.13
C VAL A 413 -23.70 -35.19 23.37
N ILE A 414 -22.63 -35.82 22.89
CA ILE A 414 -21.58 -35.12 22.13
C ILE A 414 -22.09 -34.61 20.78
N GLY A 415 -23.08 -35.28 20.19
CA GLY A 415 -23.75 -34.86 18.96
C GLY A 415 -24.56 -33.58 19.16
N ARG A 416 -25.31 -33.45 20.27
CA ARG A 416 -26.05 -32.22 20.58
C ARG A 416 -25.14 -31.01 20.80
N GLU A 417 -24.03 -31.21 21.48
CA GLU A 417 -23.02 -30.17 21.67
C GLU A 417 -22.37 -29.75 20.34
N ALA A 418 -22.02 -30.72 19.49
CA ALA A 418 -21.51 -30.43 18.15
C ALA A 418 -22.53 -29.66 17.29
N SER A 419 -23.82 -30.01 17.36
CA SER A 419 -24.88 -29.27 16.67
C SER A 419 -25.01 -27.84 17.19
N GLY A 420 -24.90 -27.61 18.51
CA GLY A 420 -24.91 -26.26 19.07
C GLY A 420 -23.75 -25.40 18.58
N ILE A 421 -22.53 -25.97 18.49
CA ILE A 421 -21.38 -25.29 17.89
C ILE A 421 -21.63 -24.99 16.40
N GLU A 422 -22.22 -25.93 15.66
CA GLU A 422 -22.50 -25.76 14.23
C GLU A 422 -23.60 -24.72 13.94
N GLU A 423 -24.58 -24.54 14.83
CA GLU A 423 -25.58 -23.47 14.71
C GLU A 423 -24.94 -22.07 14.71
N HIS A 424 -23.88 -21.87 15.52
CA HIS A 424 -23.09 -20.63 15.50
C HIS A 424 -22.29 -20.45 14.20
N ARG A 425 -22.04 -21.54 13.47
CA ARG A 425 -21.32 -21.56 12.17
C ARG A 425 -22.24 -21.49 10.97
N GLY A 426 -23.54 -21.22 11.12
CA GLY A 426 -24.55 -21.42 10.04
C GLY A 426 -24.24 -20.83 8.66
N SER A 427 -23.36 -19.83 8.55
CA SER A 427 -22.93 -19.21 7.30
C SER A 427 -21.50 -19.56 6.86
N ASP A 428 -20.77 -20.39 7.61
CA ASP A 428 -19.33 -20.64 7.45
C ASP A 428 -18.99 -21.36 6.15
N ASN A 429 -19.77 -22.39 5.79
CA ASN A 429 -19.61 -23.11 4.52
C ASN A 429 -19.84 -22.19 3.32
N GLN A 430 -20.87 -21.35 3.39
CA GLN A 430 -21.15 -20.38 2.34
C GLN A 430 -20.04 -19.32 2.27
N ARG A 431 -19.58 -18.79 3.42
CA ARG A 431 -18.47 -17.84 3.51
C ARG A 431 -17.21 -18.40 2.85
N LYS A 432 -16.78 -19.60 3.25
CA LYS A 432 -15.57 -20.26 2.71
C LYS A 432 -15.65 -20.46 1.20
N GLU A 433 -16.84 -20.73 0.65
CA GLU A 433 -17.03 -20.83 -0.79
C GLU A 433 -16.85 -19.47 -1.49
N LEU A 434 -17.41 -18.39 -0.93
CA LEU A 434 -17.21 -17.03 -1.47
C LEU A 434 -15.75 -16.59 -1.38
N GLU A 435 -15.05 -16.90 -0.28
CA GLU A 435 -13.62 -16.62 -0.12
C GLU A 435 -12.78 -17.39 -1.15
N ARG A 436 -13.13 -18.65 -1.41
CA ARG A 436 -12.47 -19.47 -2.44
C ARG A 436 -12.68 -18.89 -3.83
N GLU A 437 -13.90 -18.47 -4.16
CA GLU A 437 -14.20 -17.83 -5.45
C GLU A 437 -13.46 -16.50 -5.60
N ALA A 438 -13.46 -15.66 -4.55
CA ALA A 438 -12.73 -14.39 -4.53
C ALA A 438 -11.22 -14.61 -4.74
N LYS A 439 -10.65 -15.63 -4.08
CA LYS A 439 -9.25 -16.03 -4.24
C LYS A 439 -8.93 -16.46 -5.67
N THR A 440 -9.80 -17.25 -6.30
CA THR A 440 -9.62 -17.67 -7.69
C THR A 440 -9.63 -16.46 -8.63
N LYS A 441 -10.63 -15.57 -8.52
CA LYS A 441 -10.73 -14.37 -9.37
C LYS A 441 -9.57 -13.40 -9.14
N LEU A 442 -9.14 -13.20 -7.90
CA LEU A 442 -7.99 -12.36 -7.59
C LEU A 442 -6.71 -12.96 -8.20
N GLY A 443 -6.54 -14.28 -8.12
CA GLY A 443 -5.42 -14.97 -8.77
C GLY A 443 -5.44 -14.84 -10.30
N GLU A 444 -6.62 -14.79 -10.93
CA GLU A 444 -6.75 -14.50 -12.37
C GLU A 444 -6.34 -13.06 -12.69
N ALA A 445 -6.76 -12.08 -11.88
CA ALA A 445 -6.37 -10.67 -12.05
C ALA A 445 -4.85 -10.46 -11.88
N LEU A 446 -4.24 -11.10 -10.89
CA LEU A 446 -2.80 -11.02 -10.64
C LEU A 446 -1.97 -11.62 -11.79
N LYS A 447 -2.47 -12.66 -12.48
CA LYS A 447 -1.80 -13.21 -13.67
C LYS A 447 -1.74 -12.19 -14.81
N VAL A 448 -2.75 -11.33 -14.95
CA VAL A 448 -2.73 -10.25 -15.95
C VAL A 448 -1.60 -9.26 -15.62
N ALA A 449 -1.49 -8.82 -14.37
CA ALA A 449 -0.41 -7.96 -13.92
C ALA A 449 0.98 -8.60 -14.09
N GLU A 450 1.11 -9.90 -13.78
CA GLU A 450 2.34 -10.66 -13.99
C GLU A 450 2.70 -10.79 -15.47
N ALA A 451 1.71 -11.01 -16.34
CA ALA A 451 1.92 -11.02 -17.80
C ALA A 451 2.45 -9.68 -18.30
N LEU A 452 1.92 -8.55 -17.80
CA LEU A 452 2.40 -7.20 -18.13
C LEU A 452 3.85 -6.98 -17.68
N ARG A 453 4.19 -7.38 -16.45
CA ARG A 453 5.56 -7.27 -15.92
C ARG A 453 6.58 -8.07 -16.73
N ASN A 454 6.15 -9.16 -17.35
CA ASN A 454 6.99 -10.02 -18.18
C ASN A 454 7.00 -9.60 -19.67
N LEU A 455 6.39 -8.46 -20.04
CA LEU A 455 6.47 -7.89 -21.38
C LEU A 455 7.87 -7.32 -21.65
N SER A 456 8.79 -8.18 -22.09
CA SER A 456 10.15 -7.79 -22.47
C SER A 456 10.64 -8.39 -23.80
N GLY A 457 9.82 -9.22 -24.46
CA GLY A 457 10.21 -9.95 -25.67
C GLY A 457 10.12 -9.12 -26.95
N GLY A 458 11.24 -9.02 -27.70
CA GLY A 458 11.26 -8.42 -29.04
C GLY A 458 11.31 -6.88 -29.09
N VAL A 459 11.82 -6.25 -28.03
CA VAL A 459 11.90 -4.79 -27.84
C VAL A 459 13.34 -4.34 -27.54
N GLU A 460 14.32 -4.86 -28.28
CA GLU A 460 15.75 -4.55 -28.10
C GLU A 460 16.04 -3.05 -28.23
N GLU A 461 15.49 -2.38 -29.23
CA GLU A 461 15.67 -0.92 -29.42
C GLU A 461 15.07 -0.09 -28.28
N ALA A 462 13.94 -0.51 -27.73
CA ALA A 462 13.33 0.18 -26.58
C ALA A 462 14.20 0.00 -25.33
N LEU A 463 14.77 -1.19 -25.11
CA LEU A 463 15.67 -1.45 -23.99
C LEU A 463 16.94 -0.59 -24.07
N GLU A 464 17.54 -0.43 -25.25
CA GLU A 464 18.68 0.48 -25.45
C GLU A 464 18.32 1.94 -25.08
N ARG A 465 17.10 2.38 -25.42
CA ARG A 465 16.60 3.71 -25.02
C ARG A 465 16.39 3.83 -23.50
N TYR A 466 15.90 2.79 -22.83
CA TYR A 466 15.82 2.76 -21.36
C TYR A 466 17.20 2.79 -20.69
N GLU A 467 18.20 2.12 -21.26
CA GLU A 467 19.58 2.18 -20.77
C GLU A 467 20.15 3.60 -20.90
N MET A 468 19.94 4.25 -22.05
CA MET A 468 20.32 5.65 -22.27
C MET A 468 19.61 6.59 -21.29
N LEU A 469 18.31 6.38 -21.07
CA LEU A 469 17.51 7.16 -20.13
C LEU A 469 18.00 7.01 -18.69
N ASN A 470 18.35 5.78 -18.27
CA ASN A 470 18.94 5.53 -16.96
C ASN A 470 20.32 6.21 -16.83
N GLN A 471 21.13 6.24 -17.89
CA GLN A 471 22.39 6.98 -17.89
C GLN A 471 22.15 8.48 -17.66
N TYR A 472 21.23 9.10 -18.39
CA TYR A 472 20.91 10.52 -18.22
C TYR A 472 20.35 10.84 -16.82
N TYR A 473 19.53 9.93 -16.28
CA TYR A 473 19.03 10.02 -14.92
C TYR A 473 20.16 9.99 -13.88
N GLU A 474 21.12 9.06 -14.01
CA GLU A 474 22.27 8.94 -13.11
C GLU A 474 23.21 10.16 -13.20
N GLU A 475 23.45 10.67 -14.42
CA GLU A 475 24.25 11.89 -14.66
C GLU A 475 23.61 13.10 -13.95
N ASN A 476 22.29 13.28 -14.06
CA ASN A 476 21.58 14.39 -13.42
C ASN A 476 21.52 14.27 -11.88
N LEU A 477 21.40 13.05 -11.34
CA LEU A 477 21.54 12.80 -9.90
C LEU A 477 22.94 13.15 -9.39
N GLU A 478 23.99 12.79 -10.16
CA GLU A 478 25.36 13.16 -9.82
C GLU A 478 25.57 14.68 -9.86
N TYR A 479 24.99 15.35 -10.86
CA TYR A 479 24.99 16.81 -10.97
C TYR A 479 24.35 17.50 -9.75
N ASN A 480 23.27 16.92 -9.21
CA ASN A 480 22.49 17.52 -8.11
C ASN A 480 22.77 16.96 -6.71
N ARG A 481 23.80 16.12 -6.49
CA ARG A 481 23.95 15.24 -5.30
C ARG A 481 23.35 15.79 -3.99
N GLY A 482 22.25 15.14 -3.58
CA GLY A 482 21.40 15.48 -2.44
C GLY A 482 20.63 14.36 -1.72
N LEU A 483 20.10 13.27 -2.32
CA LEU A 483 19.70 12.01 -1.61
C LEU A 483 19.24 10.90 -2.59
N ARG A 484 19.19 9.64 -2.13
CA ARG A 484 18.74 8.45 -2.86
C ARG A 484 17.59 7.81 -2.08
N GLU A 485 16.44 7.55 -2.72
CA GLU A 485 15.26 6.94 -2.08
C GLU A 485 14.99 5.53 -2.65
N GLN A 486 14.41 4.66 -1.80
CA GLN A 486 14.32 3.21 -1.96
C GLN A 486 13.18 2.78 -2.90
N LEU A 487 13.49 1.81 -3.77
CA LEU A 487 12.53 1.06 -4.56
C LEU A 487 11.68 0.16 -3.64
N LEU A 488 10.36 0.23 -3.79
CA LEU A 488 9.39 -0.60 -3.08
C LEU A 488 9.44 -2.06 -3.59
N ASP A 489 9.36 -2.99 -2.64
CA ASP A 489 9.51 -4.43 -2.82
C ASP A 489 8.16 -5.16 -3.01
N ASN A 490 8.24 -6.39 -3.53
CA ASN A 490 7.15 -7.25 -4.04
C ASN A 490 5.90 -7.44 -3.13
N PRO A 491 4.71 -7.73 -3.71
CA PRO A 491 3.55 -8.13 -2.93
C PRO A 491 3.72 -9.55 -2.36
N GLY A 492 3.42 -9.67 -1.07
CA GLY A 492 3.37 -10.91 -0.30
C GLY A 492 2.09 -11.72 -0.49
N GLU A 493 2.08 -12.85 0.23
CA GLU A 493 1.14 -13.99 0.24
C GLU A 493 -0.30 -13.78 -0.27
N ASN A 494 -0.73 -14.73 -1.11
CA ASN A 494 -2.08 -14.87 -1.68
C ASN A 494 -3.18 -15.16 -0.62
N ASN A 495 -3.57 -14.14 0.13
CA ASN A 495 -4.79 -14.07 0.94
C ASN A 495 -5.70 -12.92 0.44
N PRO A 496 -6.95 -13.18 0.02
CA PRO A 496 -7.88 -12.13 -0.45
C PRO A 496 -8.03 -10.96 0.52
N TYR A 497 -8.06 -11.22 1.83
CA TYR A 497 -8.16 -10.18 2.86
C TYR A 497 -6.90 -9.30 2.95
N ALA A 498 -5.72 -9.86 2.67
CA ALA A 498 -4.46 -9.11 2.71
C ALA A 498 -4.29 -8.21 1.48
N ALA A 499 -4.66 -8.71 0.30
CA ALA A 499 -4.65 -7.92 -0.93
C ALA A 499 -5.67 -6.76 -0.87
N GLU A 500 -6.82 -7.02 -0.25
CA GLU A 500 -7.86 -6.02 -0.08
C GLU A 500 -7.54 -5.00 1.03
N SER A 501 -6.96 -5.43 2.16
CA SER A 501 -6.39 -4.51 3.16
C SER A 501 -5.28 -3.64 2.58
N ALA A 502 -4.38 -4.19 1.76
CA ALA A 502 -3.37 -3.39 1.05
C ALA A 502 -3.99 -2.37 0.07
N ALA A 503 -5.09 -2.74 -0.60
CA ALA A 503 -5.83 -1.82 -1.47
C ALA A 503 -6.51 -0.70 -0.68
N MET A 504 -7.06 -1.00 0.51
CA MET A 504 -7.61 0.01 1.42
C MET A 504 -6.51 0.93 1.97
N ASP A 505 -5.36 0.39 2.39
CA ASP A 505 -4.20 1.17 2.83
C ASP A 505 -3.73 2.14 1.74
N GLN A 506 -3.67 1.69 0.48
CA GLN A 506 -3.35 2.56 -0.65
C GLN A 506 -4.36 3.71 -0.80
N MET A 507 -5.65 3.41 -0.61
CA MET A 507 -6.72 4.42 -0.67
C MET A 507 -6.62 5.41 0.50
N ASP A 508 -6.32 4.93 1.71
CA ASP A 508 -6.11 5.75 2.91
C ASP A 508 -4.97 6.75 2.67
N ASN A 509 -3.84 6.27 2.16
CA ASN A 509 -2.69 7.11 1.78
C ASN A 509 -3.07 8.11 0.67
N LEU A 510 -3.94 7.72 -0.28
CA LEU A 510 -4.41 8.63 -1.32
C LEU A 510 -5.24 9.77 -0.74
N TYR A 511 -6.17 9.50 0.18
CA TYR A 511 -6.93 10.55 0.85
C TYR A 511 -6.03 11.45 1.71
N GLU A 512 -5.03 10.91 2.38
CA GLU A 512 -4.02 11.69 3.09
C GLU A 512 -3.22 12.59 2.15
N ALA A 513 -2.76 12.07 1.01
CA ALA A 513 -2.03 12.83 0.00
C ALA A 513 -2.88 13.95 -0.61
N LEU A 514 -4.14 13.66 -0.96
CA LEU A 514 -5.11 14.66 -1.43
C LEU A 514 -5.34 15.75 -0.38
N SER A 515 -5.45 15.37 0.90
CA SER A 515 -5.59 16.34 2.00
C SER A 515 -4.36 17.25 2.11
N GLY A 516 -3.15 16.67 2.07
CA GLY A 516 -1.90 17.42 2.15
C GLY A 516 -1.77 18.44 1.02
N VAL A 517 -2.18 18.09 -0.20
CA VAL A 517 -2.22 19.02 -1.34
C VAL A 517 -3.23 20.14 -1.12
N MET A 518 -4.44 19.82 -0.66
CA MET A 518 -5.50 20.82 -0.45
C MET A 518 -5.16 21.81 0.67
N LEU A 519 -4.40 21.39 1.69
CA LEU A 519 -4.10 22.21 2.86
C LEU A 519 -2.79 23.01 2.75
N ALA A 520 -1.74 22.50 2.10
CA ALA A 520 -0.42 23.16 2.15
C ALA A 520 0.54 22.89 0.97
N SER A 521 0.43 21.78 0.25
CA SER A 521 1.49 21.30 -0.66
C SER A 521 1.25 21.63 -2.13
N ARG A 522 1.41 22.91 -2.50
CA ARG A 522 1.27 23.38 -3.89
C ARG A 522 2.34 22.85 -4.83
N ASP A 523 3.59 22.78 -4.38
CA ASP A 523 4.72 22.35 -5.20
C ASP A 523 4.57 20.90 -5.69
N ARG A 524 4.01 20.03 -4.83
CA ARG A 524 3.74 18.63 -5.19
C ARG A 524 2.71 18.52 -6.30
N LEU A 525 1.59 19.22 -6.12
CA LEU A 525 0.54 19.30 -7.11
C LEU A 525 1.06 19.87 -8.44
N PHE A 526 1.88 20.92 -8.40
CA PHE A 526 2.41 21.56 -9.60
C PHE A 526 3.32 20.60 -10.37
N GLN A 527 4.19 19.88 -9.68
CA GLN A 527 5.05 18.88 -10.30
C GLN A 527 4.24 17.73 -10.94
N SER A 528 3.24 17.20 -10.23
CA SER A 528 2.38 16.12 -10.76
C SER A 528 1.59 16.57 -11.99
N GLU A 529 0.98 17.75 -11.95
CA GLU A 529 0.19 18.27 -13.07
C GLU A 529 1.06 18.68 -14.26
N TYR A 530 2.26 19.21 -14.01
CA TYR A 530 3.24 19.46 -15.07
C TYR A 530 3.62 18.17 -15.79
N ALA A 531 3.96 17.12 -15.04
CA ALA A 531 4.29 15.83 -15.61
C ALA A 531 3.13 15.28 -16.45
N ALA A 532 1.91 15.27 -15.88
CA ALA A 532 0.72 14.78 -16.57
C ALA A 532 0.29 15.63 -17.78
N GLN A 533 0.71 16.91 -17.86
CA GLN A 533 0.43 17.79 -18.99
C GLN A 533 1.41 17.61 -20.16
N TYR A 534 2.70 17.47 -19.86
CA TYR A 534 3.76 17.53 -20.88
C TYR A 534 4.34 16.17 -21.28
N PHE A 535 4.13 15.12 -20.48
CA PHE A 535 4.67 13.80 -20.76
C PHE A 535 3.53 12.83 -21.13
N PRO A 536 3.60 12.16 -22.30
CA PRO A 536 2.60 11.20 -22.74
C PRO A 536 2.56 9.97 -21.82
N HIS A 537 1.38 9.38 -21.70
CA HIS A 537 1.14 8.13 -20.99
C HIS A 537 0.89 7.00 -21.98
N PHE A 538 1.00 5.76 -21.49
CA PHE A 538 0.70 4.55 -22.24
C PHE A 538 -0.75 4.54 -22.75
N ASP A 539 -0.96 4.09 -23.99
CA ASP A 539 -2.31 3.82 -24.51
C ASP A 539 -2.86 2.51 -23.94
N ILE A 540 -3.60 2.62 -22.84
CA ILE A 540 -4.20 1.47 -22.13
C ILE A 540 -5.07 0.58 -23.02
N SER A 541 -5.59 1.10 -24.14
CA SER A 541 -6.43 0.31 -25.05
C SER A 541 -5.70 -0.84 -25.73
N GLN A 542 -4.36 -0.76 -25.83
CA GLN A 542 -3.53 -1.86 -26.32
C GLN A 542 -3.50 -3.06 -25.37
N LEU A 543 -3.96 -2.93 -24.12
CA LEU A 543 -4.05 -4.04 -23.16
C LEU A 543 -5.38 -4.79 -23.21
N THR A 544 -6.33 -4.40 -24.06
CA THR A 544 -7.68 -5.01 -24.11
C THR A 544 -7.63 -6.53 -24.20
N GLY A 545 -6.80 -7.09 -25.09
CA GLY A 545 -6.65 -8.55 -25.22
C GLY A 545 -6.10 -9.21 -23.95
N ILE A 546 -5.08 -8.61 -23.34
CA ILE A 546 -4.42 -9.11 -22.12
C ILE A 546 -5.38 -9.05 -20.92
N ALA A 547 -6.14 -7.95 -20.78
CA ALA A 547 -7.13 -7.76 -19.73
C ALA A 547 -8.31 -8.75 -19.83
N GLU A 548 -8.66 -9.18 -21.05
CA GLU A 548 -9.67 -10.21 -21.30
C GLU A 548 -9.15 -11.65 -21.15
N GLY A 549 -7.87 -11.81 -20.82
CA GLY A 549 -7.24 -13.11 -20.62
C GLY A 549 -6.75 -13.78 -21.92
N SER A 550 -6.66 -13.04 -23.03
CA SER A 550 -5.98 -13.53 -24.24
C SER A 550 -4.47 -13.49 -24.05
N THR A 551 -3.83 -14.65 -24.20
CA THR A 551 -2.37 -14.81 -24.22
C THR A 551 -1.83 -14.95 -25.64
N GLU A 552 -2.54 -14.46 -26.65
CA GLU A 552 -2.01 -14.39 -28.01
C GLU A 552 -0.75 -13.51 -28.06
N GLU A 553 0.12 -13.75 -29.04
CA GLU A 553 1.38 -13.01 -29.20
C GLU A 553 1.14 -11.50 -29.15
N ILE A 554 1.95 -10.82 -28.33
CA ILE A 554 2.04 -9.36 -28.23
C ILE A 554 2.11 -8.79 -29.64
N GLY A 555 1.01 -8.20 -30.10
CA GLY A 555 0.94 -7.60 -31.43
C GLY A 555 1.95 -6.46 -31.56
N GLU A 556 2.42 -6.19 -32.79
CA GLU A 556 3.42 -5.15 -33.07
C GLU A 556 3.06 -3.78 -32.48
N LYS A 557 1.78 -3.41 -32.44
CA LYS A 557 1.30 -2.16 -31.81
C LYS A 557 1.59 -2.07 -30.32
N LEU A 558 1.49 -3.18 -29.59
CA LEU A 558 1.81 -3.21 -28.17
C LEU A 558 3.32 -3.08 -27.95
N LYS A 559 4.16 -3.60 -28.87
CA LYS A 559 5.62 -3.42 -28.82
C LYS A 559 6.02 -1.95 -29.01
N GLU A 560 5.37 -1.24 -29.94
CA GLU A 560 5.58 0.21 -30.13
C GLU A 560 5.23 1.02 -28.87
N GLN A 561 4.20 0.59 -28.12
CA GLN A 561 3.82 1.23 -26.86
C GLN A 561 4.77 0.91 -25.68
N LEU A 562 5.66 -0.09 -25.82
CA LEU A 562 6.68 -0.37 -24.81
C LEU A 562 7.91 0.54 -24.98
N ASP A 563 7.97 1.38 -26.00
CA ASP A 563 9.00 2.41 -26.10
C ASP A 563 8.84 3.46 -24.98
N PRO A 564 9.93 3.96 -24.35
CA PRO A 564 9.81 4.98 -23.30
C PRO A 564 9.03 6.23 -23.75
N HIS A 565 9.10 6.63 -25.03
CA HIS A 565 8.33 7.77 -25.57
C HIS A 565 6.81 7.59 -25.49
N SER A 566 6.34 6.34 -25.41
CA SER A 566 4.92 6.01 -25.32
C SER A 566 4.43 5.82 -23.88
N GLN A 567 5.30 5.90 -22.87
CA GLN A 567 4.96 5.65 -21.46
C GLN A 567 5.79 6.53 -20.49
N GLU A 568 6.02 7.77 -20.89
CA GLU A 568 6.87 8.71 -20.16
C GLU A 568 6.32 9.02 -18.76
N LEU A 569 5.00 9.14 -18.64
CA LEU A 569 4.34 9.43 -17.36
C LEU A 569 4.48 8.27 -16.37
N GLU A 570 4.35 7.02 -16.82
CA GLU A 570 4.56 5.83 -16.01
C GLU A 570 6.04 5.69 -15.60
N TYR A 571 6.98 6.01 -16.51
CA TYR A 571 8.39 6.04 -16.15
C TYR A 571 8.70 7.12 -15.12
N ILE A 572 8.14 8.33 -15.24
CA ILE A 572 8.32 9.38 -14.21
C ILE A 572 7.81 8.89 -12.86
N LEU A 573 6.64 8.25 -12.84
CA LEU A 573 6.00 7.73 -11.64
C LEU A 573 6.81 6.59 -10.98
N TYR A 574 7.11 5.53 -11.73
CA TYR A 574 7.67 4.30 -11.17
C TYR A 574 9.19 4.17 -11.35
N GLY A 575 9.72 4.62 -12.49
CA GLY A 575 11.15 4.66 -12.77
C GLY A 575 11.83 3.31 -12.96
N PHE A 576 11.09 2.29 -13.39
CA PHE A 576 11.69 1.02 -13.77
C PHE A 576 12.37 1.15 -15.15
N ASN A 577 13.55 0.53 -15.28
CA ASN A 577 14.32 0.52 -16.53
C ASN A 577 13.85 -0.56 -17.52
N GLN A 578 12.73 -1.21 -17.22
CA GLN A 578 12.10 -2.21 -18.10
C GLN A 578 10.67 -1.77 -18.40
N PRO A 579 10.27 -1.75 -19.68
CA PRO A 579 9.00 -1.14 -20.09
C PRO A 579 7.77 -1.81 -19.48
N GLY A 580 7.71 -3.16 -19.49
CA GLY A 580 6.58 -3.89 -18.91
C GLY A 580 6.38 -3.64 -17.41
N LEU A 581 7.41 -3.25 -16.67
CA LEU A 581 7.32 -3.02 -15.22
C LEU A 581 6.60 -1.71 -14.89
N ASN A 582 6.81 -0.63 -15.65
CA ASN A 582 6.14 0.65 -15.40
C ASN A 582 4.63 0.53 -15.67
N VAL A 583 4.24 -0.04 -16.82
CA VAL A 583 2.84 -0.30 -17.16
C VAL A 583 2.20 -1.31 -16.20
N GLY A 584 2.93 -2.37 -15.82
CA GLY A 584 2.45 -3.36 -14.87
C GLY A 584 2.21 -2.79 -13.47
N ALA A 585 3.06 -1.86 -13.03
CA ALA A 585 2.87 -1.14 -11.76
C ALA A 585 1.64 -0.24 -11.81
N ALA A 586 1.50 0.58 -12.87
CA ALA A 586 0.32 1.41 -13.12
C ALA A 586 -0.96 0.57 -13.07
N TYR A 587 -1.02 -0.50 -13.87
CA TYR A 587 -2.16 -1.40 -13.93
C TYR A 587 -2.53 -1.99 -12.56
N SER A 588 -1.53 -2.41 -11.78
CA SER A 588 -1.73 -3.00 -10.45
C SER A 588 -2.26 -2.00 -9.44
N GLU A 589 -1.75 -0.76 -9.45
CA GLU A 589 -2.23 0.31 -8.56
C GLU A 589 -3.65 0.77 -8.91
N ILE A 590 -3.99 0.84 -10.21
CA ILE A 590 -5.37 1.11 -10.63
C ILE A 590 -6.28 -0.02 -10.16
N PHE A 591 -5.89 -1.28 -10.38
CA PHE A 591 -6.68 -2.43 -9.95
C PHE A 591 -6.92 -2.41 -8.44
N ALA A 592 -5.91 -2.10 -7.63
CA ALA A 592 -6.03 -1.97 -6.19
C ALA A 592 -6.99 -0.83 -5.80
N ALA A 593 -6.87 0.36 -6.40
CA ALA A 593 -7.83 1.45 -6.18
C ALA A 593 -9.27 1.06 -6.56
N ARG A 594 -9.46 0.36 -7.70
CA ARG A 594 -10.79 -0.17 -8.10
C ARG A 594 -11.31 -1.21 -7.12
N LEU A 595 -10.44 -2.11 -6.66
CA LEU A 595 -10.77 -3.13 -5.67
C LEU A 595 -11.27 -2.50 -4.37
N ALA A 596 -10.58 -1.48 -3.85
CA ALA A 596 -11.01 -0.77 -2.64
C ALA A 596 -12.41 -0.14 -2.81
N ILE A 597 -12.62 0.60 -3.90
CA ILE A 597 -13.91 1.27 -4.18
C ILE A 597 -15.03 0.24 -4.36
N ARG A 598 -14.80 -0.84 -5.11
CA ARG A 598 -15.83 -1.86 -5.35
C ARG A 598 -16.08 -2.73 -4.13
N THR A 599 -15.09 -2.98 -3.27
CA THR A 599 -15.32 -3.67 -2.00
C THR A 599 -16.16 -2.81 -1.05
N MET A 600 -15.91 -1.50 -1.00
CA MET A 600 -16.78 -0.55 -0.28
C MET A 600 -18.24 -0.65 -0.77
N GLU A 601 -18.48 -0.63 -2.09
CA GLU A 601 -19.82 -0.87 -2.64
C GLU A 601 -20.38 -2.24 -2.26
N GLY A 602 -19.52 -3.26 -2.22
CA GLY A 602 -19.84 -4.61 -1.79
C GLY A 602 -20.38 -4.63 -0.37
N PHE A 603 -19.76 -3.92 0.57
CA PHE A 603 -20.25 -3.81 1.95
C PHE A 603 -21.66 -3.22 2.00
N VAL A 604 -21.93 -2.18 1.23
CA VAL A 604 -23.27 -1.56 1.15
C VAL A 604 -24.28 -2.54 0.56
N LYS A 605 -23.94 -3.22 -0.55
CA LYS A 605 -24.86 -4.13 -1.27
C LYS A 605 -25.10 -5.46 -0.57
N LYS A 606 -24.14 -5.93 0.23
CA LYS A 606 -24.17 -7.24 0.89
C LYS A 606 -24.51 -7.17 2.38
N ALA A 607 -24.71 -5.98 2.94
CA ALA A 607 -25.05 -5.76 4.35
C ALA A 607 -26.25 -6.59 4.86
N GLY A 608 -27.16 -7.01 3.98
CA GLY A 608 -28.34 -7.81 4.34
C GLY A 608 -28.10 -9.30 4.64
N LEU A 609 -26.86 -9.82 4.54
CA LEU A 609 -26.57 -11.26 4.70
C LEU A 609 -26.53 -11.75 6.16
N GLY A 610 -26.70 -10.87 7.16
CA GLY A 610 -26.93 -11.21 8.56
C GLY A 610 -25.73 -11.72 9.37
N ASN A 611 -24.79 -12.46 8.76
CA ASN A 611 -23.52 -12.85 9.39
C ASN A 611 -22.37 -11.94 8.91
N PRO A 612 -21.62 -11.30 9.81
CA PRO A 612 -20.64 -10.27 9.43
C PRO A 612 -19.47 -10.83 8.59
N LEU A 613 -18.96 -12.03 8.87
CA LEU A 613 -17.90 -12.65 8.07
C LEU A 613 -18.41 -13.04 6.67
N LEU A 614 -19.67 -13.48 6.58
CA LEU A 614 -20.30 -13.74 5.28
C LEU A 614 -20.48 -12.46 4.46
N VAL A 615 -20.89 -11.35 5.10
CA VAL A 615 -21.00 -10.05 4.44
C VAL A 615 -19.66 -9.64 3.86
N VAL A 616 -18.58 -9.75 4.63
CA VAL A 616 -17.23 -9.37 4.19
C VAL A 616 -16.76 -10.25 3.03
N ALA A 617 -16.89 -11.57 3.14
CA ALA A 617 -16.54 -12.48 2.04
C ALA A 617 -17.33 -12.17 0.75
N ALA A 618 -18.62 -11.86 0.88
CA ALA A 618 -19.46 -11.46 -0.25
C ALA A 618 -19.08 -10.08 -0.83
N ALA A 619 -18.68 -9.13 0.03
CA ALA A 619 -18.23 -7.81 -0.36
C ALA A 619 -16.89 -7.87 -1.11
N ILE A 620 -15.93 -8.66 -0.63
CA ILE A 620 -14.64 -8.89 -1.30
C ILE A 620 -14.87 -9.57 -2.66
N LEU A 621 -15.72 -10.61 -2.73
CA LEU A 621 -16.03 -11.25 -4.00
C LEU A 621 -16.65 -10.27 -5.00
N TYR A 622 -17.57 -9.43 -4.54
CA TYR A 622 -18.15 -8.36 -5.35
C TYR A 622 -17.06 -7.37 -5.79
N GLY A 623 -16.20 -6.92 -4.86
CA GLY A 623 -15.09 -6.01 -5.11
C GLY A 623 -14.15 -6.50 -6.19
N VAL A 624 -13.64 -7.72 -6.06
CA VAL A 624 -12.75 -8.35 -7.06
C VAL A 624 -13.46 -8.50 -8.40
N THR A 625 -14.72 -8.96 -8.40
CA THR A 625 -15.47 -9.20 -9.65
C THR A 625 -15.71 -7.91 -10.42
N GLU A 626 -16.13 -6.84 -9.74
CA GLU A 626 -16.38 -5.56 -10.39
C GLU A 626 -15.07 -4.82 -10.72
N ALA A 627 -14.02 -4.94 -9.91
CA ALA A 627 -12.71 -4.36 -10.23
C ALA A 627 -12.10 -4.97 -11.50
N VAL A 628 -12.24 -6.28 -11.71
CA VAL A 628 -11.82 -6.91 -12.98
C VAL A 628 -12.61 -6.36 -14.17
N LYS A 629 -13.94 -6.20 -14.02
CA LYS A 629 -14.78 -5.60 -15.07
C LYS A 629 -14.38 -4.15 -15.35
N ASP A 630 -14.06 -3.39 -14.30
CA ASP A 630 -13.61 -2.01 -14.40
C ASP A 630 -12.29 -1.92 -15.18
N MET A 631 -11.33 -2.81 -14.93
CA MET A 631 -10.08 -2.84 -15.69
C MET A 631 -10.31 -3.17 -17.16
N ILE A 632 -11.17 -4.16 -17.46
CA ILE A 632 -11.55 -4.49 -18.85
C ILE A 632 -12.23 -3.28 -19.52
N MET A 633 -13.14 -2.61 -18.83
CA MET A 633 -13.82 -1.41 -19.32
C MET A 633 -12.84 -0.27 -19.56
N LEU A 634 -11.90 -0.04 -18.64
CA LEU A 634 -10.86 0.98 -18.77
C LEU A 634 -9.97 0.73 -20.01
N CYS A 635 -9.60 -0.52 -20.28
CA CYS A 635 -8.87 -0.87 -21.51
C CYS A 635 -9.74 -0.63 -22.76
N ARG A 636 -11.01 -1.05 -22.76
CA ARG A 636 -11.88 -0.93 -23.95
C ARG A 636 -12.30 0.49 -24.28
N GLU A 637 -12.66 1.25 -23.27
CA GLU A 637 -13.35 2.54 -23.40
C GLU A 637 -12.45 3.73 -23.02
N GLY A 638 -11.29 3.49 -22.40
CA GLY A 638 -10.37 4.53 -21.92
C GLY A 638 -10.84 5.23 -20.64
N ALA A 639 -12.03 4.89 -20.13
CA ALA A 639 -12.61 5.45 -18.93
C ALA A 639 -13.52 4.45 -18.21
N VAL A 640 -13.70 4.65 -16.90
CA VAL A 640 -14.57 3.84 -16.05
C VAL A 640 -15.29 4.71 -15.02
N PRO A 641 -16.59 4.49 -14.71
CA PRO A 641 -17.27 5.23 -13.65
C PRO A 641 -16.60 4.97 -12.30
N LEU A 642 -16.41 6.03 -11.50
CA LEU A 642 -15.77 5.96 -10.18
C LEU A 642 -16.48 4.95 -9.28
N SER A 643 -17.80 5.08 -9.13
CA SER A 643 -18.64 4.13 -8.40
C SER A 643 -20.08 4.18 -8.94
N GLU A 644 -20.93 3.26 -8.52
CA GLU A 644 -22.37 3.33 -8.80
C GLU A 644 -23.05 4.50 -8.05
N PHE A 645 -22.49 4.91 -6.92
CA PHE A 645 -22.99 6.04 -6.11
C PHE A 645 -22.54 7.41 -6.64
N VAL A 646 -21.40 7.44 -7.34
CA VAL A 646 -20.81 8.62 -7.96
C VAL A 646 -20.44 8.23 -9.40
N PRO A 647 -21.39 8.35 -10.36
CA PRO A 647 -21.23 7.89 -11.74
C PRO A 647 -20.41 8.89 -12.57
N VAL A 648 -19.25 9.29 -12.04
CA VAL A 648 -18.31 10.20 -12.70
C VAL A 648 -17.18 9.37 -13.28
N ASN A 649 -16.89 9.55 -14.57
CA ASN A 649 -15.85 8.78 -15.23
C ASN A 649 -14.43 9.24 -14.81
N LEU A 650 -13.56 8.25 -14.62
CA LEU A 650 -12.13 8.40 -14.48
C LEU A 650 -11.44 7.73 -15.65
N THR A 651 -10.54 8.48 -16.29
CA THR A 651 -9.67 7.97 -17.35
C THR A 651 -8.40 7.37 -16.78
N TYR A 652 -7.66 6.63 -17.60
CA TYR A 652 -6.34 6.11 -17.21
C TYR A 652 -5.39 7.23 -16.78
N ARG A 653 -5.39 8.36 -17.49
CA ARG A 653 -4.62 9.56 -17.14
C ARG A 653 -5.02 10.15 -15.78
N ASP A 654 -6.30 10.13 -15.42
CA ASP A 654 -6.75 10.62 -14.11
C ASP A 654 -6.20 9.77 -12.96
N TYR A 655 -6.10 8.45 -13.15
CA TYR A 655 -5.46 7.56 -12.17
C TYR A 655 -3.97 7.85 -12.03
N LEU A 656 -3.24 8.03 -13.13
CA LEU A 656 -1.82 8.39 -13.07
C LEU A 656 -1.61 9.73 -12.33
N ARG A 657 -2.45 10.74 -12.62
CA ARG A 657 -2.43 12.03 -11.89
C ARG A 657 -2.61 11.84 -10.38
N LEU A 658 -3.57 11.02 -9.96
CA LEU A 658 -3.80 10.67 -8.55
C LEU A 658 -2.58 9.99 -7.92
N PHE A 659 -1.97 9.03 -8.63
CA PHE A 659 -0.84 8.28 -8.10
C PHE A 659 0.44 9.10 -8.06
N MET A 660 0.67 10.02 -8.99
CA MET A 660 1.74 11.01 -8.86
C MET A 660 1.58 11.81 -7.57
N VAL A 661 0.37 12.30 -7.29
CA VAL A 661 0.09 12.99 -6.03
C VAL A 661 0.23 12.08 -4.82
N LEU A 662 -0.02 10.76 -4.93
CA LEU A 662 0.16 9.79 -3.84
C LEU A 662 1.64 9.49 -3.53
N HIS A 663 2.46 9.27 -4.56
CA HIS A 663 3.84 8.78 -4.42
C HIS A 663 4.85 9.87 -4.11
N GLY A 664 4.68 11.09 -4.63
CA GLY A 664 5.60 12.17 -4.25
C GLY A 664 5.68 13.31 -5.24
N SER A 665 6.58 14.23 -4.93
CA SER A 665 7.18 15.15 -5.90
C SER A 665 8.66 15.22 -5.58
N GLY A 666 9.31 14.07 -5.71
CA GLY A 666 10.69 13.85 -5.29
C GLY A 666 11.70 14.39 -6.29
N GLU A 667 12.95 14.49 -5.84
CA GLU A 667 14.10 14.78 -6.71
C GLU A 667 14.28 13.71 -7.80
N ALA A 668 13.94 12.45 -7.50
CA ALA A 668 13.99 11.35 -8.46
C ALA A 668 13.07 11.59 -9.67
N GLU A 669 11.85 12.07 -9.45
CA GLU A 669 10.94 12.43 -10.54
C GLU A 669 11.46 13.60 -11.37
N LEU A 670 12.04 14.62 -10.73
CA LEU A 670 12.67 15.74 -11.44
C LEU A 670 13.81 15.25 -12.33
N SER A 671 14.65 14.33 -11.84
CA SER A 671 15.69 13.71 -12.67
C SER A 671 15.13 12.89 -13.82
N ARG A 672 14.06 12.11 -13.60
CA ARG A 672 13.42 11.33 -14.67
C ARG A 672 12.84 12.25 -15.76
N MET A 673 12.19 13.35 -15.36
CA MET A 673 11.70 14.37 -16.29
C MET A 673 12.84 15.02 -17.08
N LEU A 674 13.94 15.43 -16.43
CA LEU A 674 15.10 16.03 -17.11
C LEU A 674 15.79 15.04 -18.06
N ALA A 675 15.86 13.75 -17.67
CA ALA A 675 16.38 12.69 -18.51
C ALA A 675 15.50 12.46 -19.76
N LEU A 676 14.18 12.48 -19.60
CA LEU A 676 13.22 12.38 -20.72
C LEU A 676 13.30 13.60 -21.64
N ILE A 677 13.37 14.81 -21.09
CA ILE A 677 13.55 16.05 -21.88
C ILE A 677 14.82 15.94 -22.73
N ARG A 678 15.94 15.47 -22.14
CA ARG A 678 17.20 15.25 -22.87
C ARG A 678 17.06 14.16 -23.94
N LEU A 679 16.35 13.08 -23.66
CA LEU A 679 16.12 12.00 -24.63
C LEU A 679 15.30 12.49 -25.83
N ASN A 680 14.24 13.27 -25.58
CA ASN A 680 13.29 13.70 -26.61
C ASN A 680 13.84 14.83 -27.49
N THR A 681 14.59 15.76 -26.90
CA THR A 681 15.09 16.97 -27.59
C THR A 681 16.55 16.86 -28.01
N GLY A 682 17.32 15.92 -27.42
CA GLY A 682 18.77 15.90 -27.54
C GLY A 682 19.49 17.05 -26.80
N ILE A 683 18.75 17.93 -26.11
CA ILE A 683 19.30 19.07 -25.37
C ILE A 683 19.65 18.64 -23.96
N ASN A 684 20.91 18.80 -23.55
CA ASN A 684 21.31 18.57 -22.16
C ASN A 684 20.89 19.76 -21.27
N PRO A 685 19.95 19.59 -20.32
CA PRO A 685 19.50 20.68 -19.46
C PRO A 685 20.60 21.26 -18.58
N ASP A 686 21.60 20.44 -18.23
CA ASP A 686 22.73 20.85 -17.39
C ASP A 686 23.59 21.95 -18.07
N ASP A 687 23.61 21.97 -19.40
CA ASP A 687 24.37 22.93 -20.21
C ASP A 687 23.56 24.20 -20.57
N ARG A 688 22.29 24.27 -20.17
CA ARG A 688 21.37 25.35 -20.55
C ARG A 688 21.15 26.31 -19.38
N SER A 689 21.64 27.53 -19.52
CA SER A 689 21.54 28.56 -18.46
C SER A 689 20.21 29.30 -18.49
N THR A 690 19.67 29.58 -17.31
CA THR A 690 18.41 30.33 -17.13
C THR A 690 18.64 31.75 -16.60
N TYR A 691 19.89 32.10 -16.31
CA TYR A 691 20.29 33.40 -15.79
C TYR A 691 21.50 33.95 -16.57
N ALA A 692 21.43 35.25 -16.87
CA ALA A 692 22.51 36.01 -17.46
C ALA A 692 22.77 37.30 -16.68
N SER A 693 24.04 37.57 -16.40
CA SER A 693 24.54 38.81 -15.82
C SER A 693 25.42 39.51 -16.86
N ALA A 694 24.93 40.62 -17.40
CA ALA A 694 25.66 41.43 -18.36
C ALA A 694 26.45 42.52 -17.65
N GLU A 695 27.76 42.58 -17.90
CA GLU A 695 28.61 43.70 -17.53
C GLU A 695 29.09 44.41 -18.80
N ILE A 696 28.77 45.70 -18.90
CA ILE A 696 29.18 46.54 -20.04
C ILE A 696 30.03 47.71 -19.55
N ARG A 697 31.12 47.98 -20.24
CA ARG A 697 31.95 49.16 -20.03
C ARG A 697 31.74 50.12 -21.18
N LEU A 698 31.21 51.30 -20.88
CA LEU A 698 30.91 52.34 -21.86
C LEU A 698 31.86 53.52 -21.69
N GLY A 699 32.36 54.03 -22.81
CA GLY A 699 33.22 55.21 -22.89
C GLY A 699 32.50 56.44 -23.45
N MET A 700 32.71 57.61 -22.85
CA MET A 700 32.23 58.90 -23.36
C MET A 700 33.35 59.94 -23.35
N ARG A 701 33.55 60.65 -24.46
CA ARG A 701 34.53 61.74 -24.51
C ARG A 701 34.03 62.99 -23.76
N LEU A 702 34.85 63.48 -22.83
CA LEU A 702 34.63 64.73 -22.10
C LEU A 702 34.91 65.93 -23.02
N TRP A 703 34.14 67.01 -22.89
CA TRP A 703 34.28 68.16 -23.81
C TRP A 703 35.21 69.24 -23.29
N PHE A 704 35.28 69.46 -21.98
CA PHE A 704 35.93 70.64 -21.45
C PHE A 704 37.17 70.32 -20.59
N LEU A 705 36.99 69.67 -19.44
CA LEU A 705 37.99 69.70 -18.36
C LEU A 705 38.26 68.31 -17.74
N PRO A 706 38.87 67.37 -18.49
CA PRO A 706 39.14 66.02 -18.01
C PRO A 706 40.04 65.98 -16.76
N GLY A 707 41.02 66.90 -16.66
CA GLY A 707 41.91 66.98 -15.51
C GLY A 707 41.20 67.35 -14.20
N ILE A 708 40.22 68.27 -14.25
CA ILE A 708 39.41 68.64 -13.08
C ILE A 708 38.48 67.50 -12.69
N MET A 709 37.89 66.82 -13.68
CA MET A 709 37.06 65.64 -13.41
C MET A 709 37.84 64.50 -12.77
N LYS A 710 39.10 64.28 -13.19
CA LYS A 710 40.00 63.29 -12.54
C LYS A 710 40.30 63.63 -11.09
N LEU A 711 40.47 64.93 -10.77
CA LEU A 711 40.62 65.38 -9.38
C LEU A 711 39.35 65.14 -8.56
N LEU A 712 38.17 65.40 -9.15
CA LEU A 712 36.88 65.17 -8.51
C LEU A 712 36.57 63.68 -8.31
N GLN A 713 37.07 62.80 -9.16
CA GLN A 713 36.99 61.34 -8.99
C GLN A 713 37.63 60.88 -7.66
N HIS A 714 38.79 61.45 -7.27
CA HIS A 714 39.45 61.12 -6.00
C HIS A 714 38.64 61.52 -4.75
N THR A 715 37.69 62.45 -4.90
CA THR A 715 36.78 62.86 -3.81
C THR A 715 35.54 61.98 -3.69
N GLY A 716 35.36 61.01 -4.61
CA GLY A 716 34.16 60.17 -4.69
C GLY A 716 32.95 60.86 -5.34
N ALA A 717 33.07 62.12 -5.75
CA ALA A 717 31.97 62.90 -6.33
C ALA A 717 31.58 62.46 -7.76
N VAL A 718 32.47 61.75 -8.47
CA VAL A 718 32.25 61.25 -9.84
C VAL A 718 32.45 59.73 -9.84
N PRO A 719 31.39 58.93 -10.04
CA PRO A 719 31.52 57.47 -10.14
C PRO A 719 32.05 57.06 -11.51
N GLY A 720 33.05 56.19 -11.60
CA GLY A 720 33.65 55.70 -12.87
C GLY A 720 35.14 55.99 -12.97
N GLU A 721 35.73 55.78 -14.14
CA GLU A 721 37.17 55.96 -14.43
C GLU A 721 37.39 57.02 -15.49
N ILE A 722 38.42 57.85 -15.34
CA ILE A 722 38.80 58.84 -16.36
C ILE A 722 40.21 58.54 -16.85
N ASP A 723 40.31 58.16 -18.12
CA ASP A 723 41.57 57.95 -18.82
C ASP A 723 41.70 58.89 -20.02
N GLY A 724 42.77 59.69 -20.03
CA GLY A 724 42.97 60.76 -21.02
C GLY A 724 41.79 61.75 -21.08
N GLN A 725 41.05 61.71 -22.19
CA GLN A 725 39.86 62.54 -22.45
C GLN A 725 38.54 61.75 -22.37
N THR A 726 38.58 60.49 -21.94
CA THR A 726 37.42 59.59 -21.97
C THR A 726 37.03 59.20 -20.55
N TYR A 727 35.73 59.32 -20.27
CA TYR A 727 35.10 58.81 -19.07
C TYR A 727 34.57 57.40 -19.35
N PHE A 728 34.96 56.44 -18.53
CA PHE A 728 34.51 55.05 -18.59
C PHE A 728 33.62 54.73 -17.39
N LYS A 729 32.55 54.00 -17.64
CA LYS A 729 31.71 53.45 -16.58
C LYS A 729 31.32 52.01 -16.90
N ALA A 730 31.58 51.12 -15.95
CA ALA A 730 31.03 49.77 -15.93
C ALA A 730 29.60 49.80 -15.38
N VAL A 731 28.72 49.04 -16.02
CA VAL A 731 27.31 48.90 -15.64
C VAL A 731 26.93 47.43 -15.70
N LYS A 732 26.29 46.96 -14.64
CA LYS A 732 25.82 45.57 -14.50
C LYS A 732 24.30 45.50 -14.64
N ALA A 733 23.80 44.52 -15.39
CA ALA A 733 22.39 44.23 -15.50
C ALA A 733 22.14 42.72 -15.50
N ASP A 734 21.20 42.28 -14.69
CA ASP A 734 20.86 40.87 -14.51
C ASP A 734 19.51 40.54 -15.15
N PHE A 735 19.37 39.31 -15.65
CA PHE A 735 18.11 38.75 -16.14
C PHE A 735 18.01 37.27 -15.77
N ALA A 736 16.82 36.87 -15.33
CA ALA A 736 16.45 35.49 -15.07
C ALA A 736 15.09 35.21 -15.73
N TYR A 737 14.93 34.01 -16.28
CA TYR A 737 13.60 33.53 -16.67
C TYR A 737 12.72 33.21 -15.47
#